data_AF-A0A067T778-F1
#
_entry.id   AF-A0A067T778-F1
#
_cell.length_a   1.000
_cell.length_b   1.000
_cell.length_c   1.000
_cell.angle_alpha   90.00
_cell.angle_beta   90.00
_cell.angle_gamma   90.00
#
_symmetry.space_group_name_H-M   'P 1'
#
loop_
_entity.id
_entity.type
_entity.pdbx_description
1 polymer ?
#
loop_
_entity_poly.entity_id
_entity_poly.type
_entity_poly.pdbx_seq_one_letter_code
_entity_poly.pdbx_strand_id
1 'polypeptide(L)'
;MASDPNPLCLAYYCSGHGYGHATRVSAFARYLLSGKEEGARPIIYIVSSAPKHVFSDSIACGARYRYAEIDPVIVQPLAYRVDRRKSVEVLKKFLDKKDELLDREKNWLLQIKAHSVLSDAAFLGCLAAKAAGLPSVLITNFSFDSVYSYLSTPLLDETPPPQHIIPHADAAPSILDMVPDVPIPHAELSPLVKQIHAGYRCADLLVRLPGHIPIPSFCLNPPLPSYQWLDMQTRRFRADIMHDLTMPCGQRLLHPSLPFSGPDFPLRTVKRTVLQAPLLVRPPSSKSSVYTPEGRSILLSSIGIPPHLHDPLTTKILIVSFGGQVFRRPASSPSRPSSRAHSRNVSRENLVDMGEKAKALEHRLDHALKSRNELGTESPNSNQIFQDSIPKPSHFDLHIPSVSHSNGMLLDSSPVTPSTPAVSRLATPCHIWIPGAPPATKPLPTPSFQPSSMVIPTVNTIPPTPNVVDGFCGLDDETPRLLPDESWIAVVCGVSKEQWNSQNQDEDSELPEGFYVAPRDVYMPDLTAVGDVLLGKLGYGTVSECVDACTPFVYVSRPLFIEEHGLRLLLDQEGVGVELSRQSYEAGDWASAVTEALAKGKDTKEKKRSDMGNEIGLDKREEEGRDLAGTVTEWVRAWWKAGEPVNDTTL
;
A
#
# COMPACT_ATOMS: atom_id res chain seq x y z
N MET A 1 -33.73 7.49 -30.53
CA MET A 1 -34.71 7.01 -29.52
C MET A 1 -34.64 7.96 -28.34
N ALA A 2 -35.74 8.29 -27.67
CA ALA A 2 -35.67 9.15 -26.49
C ALA A 2 -35.01 8.41 -25.32
N SER A 3 -34.14 9.11 -24.59
CA SER A 3 -33.71 8.71 -23.24
C SER A 3 -34.92 8.77 -22.30
N ASP A 4 -34.99 7.83 -21.35
CA ASP A 4 -35.89 7.97 -20.21
C ASP A 4 -35.38 9.16 -19.38
N PRO A 5 -36.18 10.22 -19.15
CA PRO A 5 -35.72 11.44 -18.52
C PRO A 5 -35.44 11.32 -17.01
N ASN A 6 -35.67 10.15 -16.40
CA ASN A 6 -35.40 9.96 -14.98
C ASN A 6 -33.90 9.72 -14.69
N PRO A 7 -33.30 10.42 -13.71
CA PRO A 7 -31.91 10.20 -13.32
C PRO A 7 -31.75 8.89 -12.54
N LEU A 8 -30.88 7.99 -13.03
CA LEU A 8 -30.59 6.71 -12.36
C LEU A 8 -30.04 6.94 -10.95
N CYS A 9 -30.62 6.27 -9.94
CA CYS A 9 -30.04 6.20 -8.59
C CYS A 9 -29.12 4.98 -8.49
N LEU A 10 -27.82 5.18 -8.26
CA LEU A 10 -26.81 4.12 -8.21
C LEU A 10 -26.08 4.14 -6.86
N ALA A 11 -26.00 2.98 -6.20
CA ALA A 11 -25.18 2.81 -4.99
C ALA A 11 -23.87 2.09 -5.35
N TYR A 12 -22.74 2.71 -5.05
CA TYR A 12 -21.39 2.21 -5.37
C TYR A 12 -20.65 1.84 -4.08
N TYR A 13 -20.57 0.54 -3.80
CA TYR A 13 -19.88 -0.01 -2.63
C TYR A 13 -18.40 -0.19 -2.92
N CYS A 14 -17.52 0.14 -1.98
CA CYS A 14 -16.07 -0.13 -2.10
C CYS A 14 -15.37 -0.31 -0.76
N SER A 15 -14.39 -1.21 -0.72
CA SER A 15 -13.58 -1.47 0.48
C SER A 15 -12.90 -0.21 1.00
N GLY A 16 -12.87 -0.05 2.32
CA GLY A 16 -12.04 0.96 2.97
C GLY A 16 -10.57 0.56 3.13
N HIS A 17 -10.22 -0.71 2.86
CA HIS A 17 -8.90 -1.24 3.14
C HIS A 17 -7.85 -0.84 2.10
N GLY A 18 -7.10 0.21 2.41
CA GLY A 18 -6.08 0.76 1.51
C GLY A 18 -6.74 1.57 0.39
N TYR A 19 -6.37 2.84 0.28
CA TYR A 19 -7.14 3.82 -0.47
C TYR A 19 -7.20 3.58 -2.00
N GLY A 20 -6.52 2.56 -2.54
CA GLY A 20 -6.58 2.18 -3.97
C GLY A 20 -7.97 1.74 -4.47
N HIS A 21 -8.83 1.18 -3.61
CA HIS A 21 -10.25 0.95 -3.95
C HIS A 21 -11.01 2.29 -3.97
N ALA A 22 -10.85 3.10 -2.93
CA ALA A 22 -11.51 4.39 -2.82
C ALA A 22 -11.13 5.38 -3.94
N THR A 23 -9.86 5.44 -4.38
CA THR A 23 -9.41 6.33 -5.45
C THR A 23 -9.97 5.92 -6.82
N ARG A 24 -9.98 4.63 -7.17
CA ARG A 24 -10.55 4.17 -8.45
C ARG A 24 -12.07 4.26 -8.50
N VAL A 25 -12.75 4.08 -7.37
CA VAL A 25 -14.18 4.38 -7.21
C VAL A 25 -14.46 5.87 -7.34
N SER A 26 -13.65 6.74 -6.72
CA SER A 26 -13.76 8.21 -6.87
C SER A 26 -13.56 8.64 -8.34
N ALA A 27 -12.57 8.07 -9.03
CA ALA A 27 -12.35 8.30 -10.46
C ALA A 27 -13.56 7.90 -11.31
N PHE A 28 -14.09 6.68 -11.15
CA PHE A 28 -15.24 6.24 -11.95
C PHE A 28 -16.54 6.97 -11.59
N ALA A 29 -16.73 7.35 -10.32
CA ALA A 29 -17.85 8.19 -9.89
C ALA A 29 -17.82 9.58 -10.56
N ARG A 30 -16.63 10.18 -10.78
CA ARG A 30 -16.50 11.41 -11.59
C ARG A 30 -16.96 11.19 -13.03
N TYR A 31 -16.56 10.10 -13.68
CA TYR A 31 -16.99 9.82 -15.05
C TYR A 31 -18.50 9.60 -15.16
N LEU A 32 -19.11 8.82 -14.26
CA LEU A 32 -20.57 8.66 -14.16
C LEU A 32 -21.30 10.01 -13.96
N LEU A 33 -20.70 10.94 -13.22
CA LEU A 33 -21.23 12.29 -12.99
C LEU A 33 -20.88 13.31 -14.09
N SER A 34 -20.11 12.94 -15.12
CA SER A 34 -19.64 13.85 -16.19
C SER A 34 -20.51 13.86 -17.46
N GLY A 35 -21.64 13.16 -17.45
CA GLY A 35 -22.59 13.14 -18.57
C GLY A 35 -23.15 14.52 -18.93
N LYS A 36 -23.27 14.80 -20.24
CA LYS A 36 -23.64 16.13 -20.79
C LYS A 36 -25.14 16.46 -20.73
N GLU A 37 -26.01 15.48 -20.49
CA GLU A 37 -27.45 15.70 -20.38
C GLU A 37 -27.85 16.05 -18.94
N GLU A 38 -28.13 17.33 -18.70
CA GLU A 38 -28.36 17.90 -17.36
C GLU A 38 -29.54 17.27 -16.60
N GLY A 39 -30.55 16.76 -17.32
CA GLY A 39 -31.67 16.01 -16.74
C GLY A 39 -31.41 14.51 -16.52
N ALA A 40 -30.49 13.89 -17.24
CA ALA A 40 -30.25 12.43 -17.22
C ALA A 40 -29.08 12.01 -16.29
N ARG A 41 -28.51 12.97 -15.55
CA ARG A 41 -27.33 12.82 -14.70
C ARG A 41 -27.61 11.90 -13.50
N PRO A 42 -26.85 10.80 -13.29
CA PRO A 42 -27.15 9.83 -12.25
C PRO A 42 -26.87 10.35 -10.83
N ILE A 43 -27.69 9.92 -9.87
CA ILE A 43 -27.47 10.13 -8.44
C ILE A 43 -26.56 9.01 -7.93
N ILE A 44 -25.29 9.33 -7.63
CA ILE A 44 -24.31 8.37 -7.13
C ILE A 44 -24.21 8.44 -5.60
N TYR A 45 -24.44 7.32 -4.92
CA TYR A 45 -24.13 7.13 -3.49
C TYR A 45 -22.89 6.24 -3.33
N ILE A 46 -21.77 6.79 -2.88
CA ILE A 46 -20.57 6.02 -2.52
C ILE A 46 -20.75 5.47 -1.10
N VAL A 47 -20.60 4.16 -0.93
CA VAL A 47 -20.73 3.44 0.35
C VAL A 47 -19.40 2.77 0.70
N SER A 48 -18.74 3.19 1.78
CA SER A 48 -17.41 2.71 2.15
C SER A 48 -17.06 2.98 3.61
N SER A 49 -16.08 2.26 4.14
CA SER A 49 -15.42 2.56 5.42
C SER A 49 -14.20 3.48 5.26
N ALA A 50 -13.76 3.79 4.02
CA ALA A 50 -12.68 4.75 3.78
C ALA A 50 -13.08 6.18 4.22
N PRO A 51 -12.13 7.01 4.72
CA PRO A 51 -12.39 8.39 5.11
C PRO A 51 -12.97 9.23 3.97
N LYS A 52 -14.00 10.03 4.27
CA LYS A 52 -14.72 10.88 3.30
C LYS A 52 -13.82 11.74 2.41
N HIS A 53 -12.66 12.21 2.91
CA HIS A 53 -11.74 13.04 2.14
C HIS A 53 -11.13 12.33 0.92
N VAL A 54 -11.01 11.01 0.91
CA VAL A 54 -10.49 10.23 -0.24
C VAL A 54 -11.44 10.31 -1.45
N PHE A 55 -12.69 10.70 -1.21
CA PHE A 55 -13.73 10.90 -2.23
C PHE A 55 -13.96 12.39 -2.56
N SER A 56 -13.06 13.29 -2.15
CA SER A 56 -13.13 14.75 -2.44
C SER A 56 -13.54 15.05 -3.88
N ASP A 57 -12.86 14.39 -4.82
CA ASP A 57 -12.89 14.73 -6.23
C ASP A 57 -14.21 14.29 -6.90
N SER A 58 -14.88 13.28 -6.35
CA SER A 58 -16.20 12.81 -6.79
C SER A 58 -17.33 13.51 -6.02
N ILE A 59 -17.13 13.82 -4.74
CA ILE A 59 -18.06 14.64 -3.94
C ILE A 59 -18.18 16.05 -4.53
N ALA A 60 -17.07 16.65 -4.99
CA ALA A 60 -17.07 17.92 -5.71
C ALA A 60 -17.86 17.87 -7.03
N CYS A 61 -17.90 16.71 -7.69
CA CYS A 61 -18.78 16.48 -8.85
C CYS A 61 -20.24 16.18 -8.47
N GLY A 62 -20.58 16.01 -7.19
CA GLY A 62 -21.94 15.75 -6.69
C GLY A 62 -22.21 14.35 -6.14
N ALA A 63 -21.19 13.50 -5.98
CA ALA A 63 -21.35 12.19 -5.34
C ALA A 63 -21.74 12.33 -3.86
N ARG A 64 -22.66 11.48 -3.40
CA ARG A 64 -23.13 11.43 -2.01
C ARG A 64 -22.36 10.36 -1.26
N TYR A 65 -21.67 10.71 -0.18
CA TYR A 65 -20.89 9.74 0.62
C TYR A 65 -21.70 9.21 1.81
N ARG A 66 -21.64 7.90 2.05
CA ARG A 66 -22.21 7.20 3.21
C ARG A 66 -21.13 6.31 3.84
N TYR A 67 -20.84 6.52 5.12
CA TYR A 67 -19.96 5.60 5.86
C TYR A 67 -20.68 4.26 6.11
N ALA A 68 -19.98 3.14 5.89
CA ALA A 68 -20.45 1.80 6.24
C ALA A 68 -19.32 0.76 6.28
N GLU A 69 -19.35 -0.18 7.23
CA GLU A 69 -18.51 -1.37 7.24
C GLU A 69 -19.17 -2.47 6.40
N ILE A 70 -18.68 -2.70 5.18
CA ILE A 70 -19.34 -3.52 4.15
C ILE A 70 -18.46 -4.64 3.58
N ASP A 71 -17.24 -4.80 4.10
CA ASP A 71 -16.26 -5.79 3.70
C ASP A 71 -15.36 -6.25 4.87
N PRO A 72 -14.93 -7.54 4.91
CA PRO A 72 -13.94 -8.03 5.86
C PRO A 72 -12.52 -7.82 5.34
N VAL A 73 -11.66 -7.20 6.15
CA VAL A 73 -10.31 -6.77 5.71
C VAL A 73 -9.20 -7.81 5.99
N ILE A 74 -8.23 -7.91 5.07
CA ILE A 74 -6.97 -8.65 5.28
C ILE A 74 -6.08 -7.84 6.23
N VAL A 75 -5.64 -8.46 7.32
CA VAL A 75 -4.85 -7.79 8.35
C VAL A 75 -3.37 -7.81 8.00
N GLN A 76 -2.77 -6.62 7.89
CA GLN A 76 -1.39 -6.41 7.46
C GLN A 76 -0.60 -5.72 8.58
N PRO A 77 0.19 -6.45 9.39
CA PRO A 77 1.02 -5.85 10.44
C PRO A 77 2.21 -5.04 9.88
N LEU A 78 2.67 -5.39 8.68
CA LEU A 78 3.68 -4.67 7.88
C LEU A 78 3.18 -4.63 6.42
N ALA A 79 3.62 -3.65 5.62
CA ALA A 79 3.04 -3.45 4.28
C ALA A 79 3.27 -4.58 3.25
N TYR A 80 4.18 -5.52 3.56
CA TYR A 80 4.49 -6.69 2.74
C TYR A 80 4.04 -8.03 3.36
N ARG A 81 3.47 -8.03 4.57
CA ARG A 81 3.19 -9.23 5.37
C ARG A 81 1.71 -9.35 5.73
N VAL A 82 1.21 -10.58 5.79
CA VAL A 82 -0.20 -10.89 6.08
C VAL A 82 -0.32 -11.68 7.38
N ASP A 83 -1.10 -11.19 8.33
CA ASP A 83 -1.52 -11.97 9.49
C ASP A 83 -2.71 -12.85 9.09
N ARG A 84 -2.43 -14.09 8.67
CA ARG A 84 -3.47 -15.01 8.17
C ARG A 84 -4.51 -15.35 9.24
N ARG A 85 -4.07 -15.57 10.49
CA ARG A 85 -4.95 -16.04 11.57
C ARG A 85 -5.94 -14.95 11.96
N LYS A 86 -5.47 -13.72 12.16
CA LYS A 86 -6.30 -12.56 12.49
C LYS A 86 -7.16 -12.11 11.32
N SER A 87 -6.70 -12.26 10.07
CA SER A 87 -7.55 -12.07 8.88
C SER A 87 -8.73 -13.04 8.86
N VAL A 88 -8.53 -14.31 9.20
CA VAL A 88 -9.62 -15.30 9.32
C VAL A 88 -10.55 -15.01 10.49
N GLU A 89 -10.05 -14.49 11.61
CA GLU A 89 -10.91 -14.03 12.71
C GLU A 89 -11.76 -12.81 12.34
N VAL A 90 -11.20 -11.84 11.62
CA VAL A 90 -11.95 -10.68 11.08
C VAL A 90 -13.03 -11.17 10.12
N LEU A 91 -12.71 -12.11 9.22
CA LEU A 91 -13.69 -12.69 8.31
C LEU A 91 -14.84 -13.41 9.06
N LYS A 92 -14.54 -14.21 10.08
CA LYS A 92 -15.58 -14.86 10.91
C LYS A 92 -16.48 -13.80 11.56
N LYS A 93 -15.89 -12.86 12.31
CA LYS A 93 -16.61 -11.77 13.02
C LYS A 93 -17.48 -10.90 12.09
N PHE A 94 -17.12 -10.78 10.81
CA PHE A 94 -17.94 -10.14 9.78
C PHE A 94 -19.07 -11.05 9.28
N LEU A 95 -18.77 -12.32 8.95
CA LEU A 95 -19.76 -13.28 8.47
C LEU A 95 -20.83 -13.60 9.52
N ASP A 96 -20.47 -13.62 10.81
CA ASP A 96 -21.39 -13.77 11.94
C ASP A 96 -22.48 -12.67 11.96
N LYS A 97 -22.19 -11.49 11.38
CA LYS A 97 -23.10 -10.33 11.27
C LYS A 97 -23.67 -10.12 9.86
N LYS A 98 -23.30 -10.98 8.89
CA LYS A 98 -23.60 -10.80 7.46
C LYS A 98 -25.09 -10.53 7.20
N ASP A 99 -25.98 -11.24 7.89
CA ASP A 99 -27.41 -11.18 7.59
C ASP A 99 -28.08 -9.93 8.20
N GLU A 100 -27.65 -9.48 9.38
CA GLU A 100 -28.05 -8.16 9.93
C GLU A 100 -27.58 -7.00 9.04
N LEU A 101 -26.39 -7.13 8.44
CA LEU A 101 -25.86 -6.16 7.49
C LEU A 101 -26.61 -6.22 6.15
N LEU A 102 -26.92 -7.43 5.67
CA LEU A 102 -27.66 -7.66 4.43
C LEU A 102 -29.04 -7.02 4.44
N ASP A 103 -29.84 -7.25 5.49
CA ASP A 103 -31.18 -6.65 5.60
C ASP A 103 -31.11 -5.12 5.75
N ARG A 104 -30.09 -4.59 6.44
CA ARG A 104 -29.86 -3.15 6.56
C ARG A 104 -29.55 -2.50 5.20
N GLU A 105 -28.64 -3.09 4.43
CA GLU A 105 -28.29 -2.59 3.09
C GLU A 105 -29.47 -2.74 2.11
N LYS A 106 -30.17 -3.88 2.12
CA LYS A 106 -31.39 -4.10 1.33
C LYS A 106 -32.44 -3.01 1.60
N ASN A 107 -32.76 -2.77 2.88
CA ASN A 107 -33.78 -1.79 3.27
C ASN A 107 -33.37 -0.37 2.88
N TRP A 108 -32.08 -0.02 3.00
CA TRP A 108 -31.56 1.28 2.55
C TRP A 108 -31.60 1.43 1.01
N LEU A 109 -31.22 0.40 0.25
CA LEU A 109 -31.29 0.41 -1.22
C LEU A 109 -32.72 0.66 -1.73
N LEU A 110 -33.71 0.03 -1.09
CA LEU A 110 -35.14 0.25 -1.35
C LEU A 110 -35.55 1.68 -0.95
N GLN A 111 -35.10 2.18 0.21
CA GLN A 111 -35.40 3.53 0.70
C GLN A 111 -34.90 4.64 -0.27
N ILE A 112 -33.68 4.49 -0.83
CA ILE A 112 -33.13 5.46 -1.80
C ILE A 112 -33.65 5.25 -3.24
N LYS A 113 -34.51 4.24 -3.47
CA LYS A 113 -34.98 3.81 -4.80
C LYS A 113 -33.82 3.55 -5.76
N ALA A 114 -32.82 2.79 -5.30
CA ALA A 114 -31.69 2.39 -6.13
C ALA A 114 -32.16 1.60 -7.36
N HIS A 115 -31.59 1.92 -8.52
CA HIS A 115 -31.87 1.28 -9.81
C HIS A 115 -30.86 0.16 -10.10
N SER A 116 -29.66 0.23 -9.52
CA SER A 116 -28.60 -0.77 -9.62
C SER A 116 -27.55 -0.54 -8.52
N VAL A 117 -26.81 -1.60 -8.19
CA VAL A 117 -25.64 -1.53 -7.31
C VAL A 117 -24.36 -1.73 -8.12
N LEU A 118 -23.41 -0.80 -7.98
CA LEU A 118 -22.03 -0.99 -8.41
C LEU A 118 -21.22 -1.48 -7.19
N SER A 119 -20.27 -2.39 -7.39
CA SER A 119 -19.43 -2.92 -6.32
C SER A 119 -17.97 -3.06 -6.75
N ASP A 120 -17.08 -2.36 -6.04
CA ASP A 120 -15.64 -2.56 -6.09
C ASP A 120 -15.24 -3.55 -4.99
N ALA A 121 -15.16 -4.82 -5.38
CA ALA A 121 -14.82 -5.98 -4.55
C ALA A 121 -15.69 -6.18 -3.27
N ALA A 122 -16.76 -5.43 -3.04
CA ALA A 122 -17.63 -5.59 -1.88
C ALA A 122 -18.76 -6.61 -2.13
N PHE A 123 -18.58 -7.87 -1.72
CA PHE A 123 -19.55 -8.94 -2.00
C PHE A 123 -20.94 -8.69 -1.39
N LEU A 124 -21.00 -8.00 -0.24
CA LEU A 124 -22.24 -7.66 0.45
C LEU A 124 -23.15 -6.76 -0.40
N GLY A 125 -22.59 -5.83 -1.17
CA GLY A 125 -23.36 -4.94 -2.04
C GLY A 125 -24.10 -5.71 -3.14
N CYS A 126 -23.44 -6.68 -3.78
CA CYS A 126 -24.08 -7.55 -4.77
C CYS A 126 -25.16 -8.45 -4.16
N LEU A 127 -24.92 -8.96 -2.94
CA LEU A 127 -25.90 -9.77 -2.20
C LEU A 127 -27.14 -8.95 -1.81
N ALA A 128 -26.94 -7.73 -1.31
CA ALA A 128 -28.01 -6.79 -0.95
C ALA A 128 -28.82 -6.34 -2.16
N ALA A 129 -28.17 -6.08 -3.30
CA ALA A 129 -28.85 -5.80 -4.56
C ALA A 129 -29.80 -6.94 -4.94
N LYS A 130 -29.33 -8.19 -4.92
CA LYS A 130 -30.14 -9.36 -5.27
C LYS A 130 -31.30 -9.56 -4.30
N ALA A 131 -31.07 -9.36 -3.00
CA ALA A 131 -32.10 -9.43 -1.97
C ALA A 131 -33.12 -8.28 -2.02
N ALA A 132 -32.79 -7.17 -2.70
CA ALA A 132 -33.67 -6.05 -3.02
C ALA A 132 -34.32 -6.14 -4.43
N GLY A 133 -34.02 -7.17 -5.22
CA GLY A 133 -34.52 -7.33 -6.59
C GLY A 133 -33.82 -6.46 -7.64
N LEU A 134 -32.66 -5.88 -7.31
CA LEU A 134 -31.91 -4.95 -8.14
C LEU A 134 -30.77 -5.62 -8.90
N PRO A 135 -30.48 -5.23 -10.15
CA PRO A 135 -29.27 -5.68 -10.84
C PRO A 135 -28.01 -5.18 -10.14
N SER A 136 -26.90 -5.90 -10.28
CA SER A 136 -25.60 -5.41 -9.79
C SER A 136 -24.42 -5.64 -10.72
N VAL A 137 -23.44 -4.73 -10.63
CA VAL A 137 -22.24 -4.64 -11.46
C VAL A 137 -21.01 -4.79 -10.55
N LEU A 138 -20.20 -5.81 -10.78
CA LEU A 138 -18.90 -5.98 -10.14
C LEU A 138 -17.83 -5.25 -10.96
N ILE A 139 -17.13 -4.28 -10.37
CA ILE A 139 -16.12 -3.44 -11.03
C ILE A 139 -14.77 -3.67 -10.33
N THR A 140 -13.93 -4.57 -10.84
CA THR A 140 -12.69 -4.95 -10.14
C THR A 140 -11.66 -5.68 -11.02
N ASN A 141 -10.42 -5.77 -10.54
CA ASN A 141 -9.37 -6.65 -11.04
C ASN A 141 -9.24 -7.97 -10.21
N PHE A 142 -9.78 -8.03 -8.99
CA PHE A 142 -9.78 -9.23 -8.14
C PHE A 142 -11.01 -9.30 -7.22
N SER A 143 -11.25 -10.47 -6.62
CA SER A 143 -12.33 -10.70 -5.67
C SER A 143 -11.81 -11.34 -4.37
N PHE A 144 -12.37 -10.96 -3.21
CA PHE A 144 -11.87 -11.39 -1.91
C PHE A 144 -12.10 -12.89 -1.61
N ASP A 145 -12.97 -13.58 -2.34
CA ASP A 145 -13.07 -15.04 -2.26
C ASP A 145 -11.74 -15.69 -2.73
N SER A 146 -11.15 -15.13 -3.79
CA SER A 146 -9.80 -15.48 -4.26
C SER A 146 -8.71 -15.13 -3.24
N VAL A 147 -8.78 -13.96 -2.58
CA VAL A 147 -7.77 -13.52 -1.61
C VAL A 147 -7.85 -14.34 -0.31
N TYR A 148 -9.03 -14.51 0.29
CA TYR A 148 -9.18 -15.34 1.49
C TYR A 148 -8.91 -16.83 1.22
N SER A 149 -9.26 -17.34 0.03
CA SER A 149 -8.85 -18.69 -0.37
C SER A 149 -7.33 -18.84 -0.49
N TYR A 150 -6.60 -17.77 -0.78
CA TYR A 150 -5.15 -17.82 -0.93
C TYR A 150 -4.41 -17.91 0.41
N LEU A 151 -5.06 -17.60 1.53
CA LEU A 151 -4.48 -17.82 2.88
C LEU A 151 -4.19 -19.30 3.20
N SER A 152 -4.69 -20.24 2.39
CA SER A 152 -4.30 -21.67 2.41
C SER A 152 -3.10 -22.02 1.52
N THR A 153 -2.43 -21.04 0.90
CA THR A 153 -1.21 -21.29 0.10
C THR A 153 -0.09 -21.88 0.96
N PRO A 154 0.57 -22.96 0.52
CA PRO A 154 1.74 -23.52 1.20
C PRO A 154 3.02 -22.70 0.97
N LEU A 155 2.98 -21.65 0.13
CA LEU A 155 4.03 -20.62 0.16
C LEU A 155 4.03 -19.94 1.53
N LEU A 156 5.20 -19.85 2.15
CA LEU A 156 5.43 -19.17 3.42
C LEU A 156 6.03 -17.78 3.16
N ASP A 157 5.67 -16.79 3.97
CA ASP A 157 6.36 -15.50 4.03
C ASP A 157 7.66 -15.63 4.83
N GLU A 158 8.59 -16.42 4.31
CA GLU A 158 9.92 -16.62 4.89
C GLU A 158 10.71 -15.30 4.90
N THR A 159 10.87 -14.71 6.08
CA THR A 159 12.11 -13.98 6.38
C THR A 159 13.25 -15.00 6.26
N PRO A 160 14.23 -14.81 5.35
CA PRO A 160 15.25 -15.82 5.12
C PRO A 160 16.04 -16.05 6.41
N PRO A 161 16.24 -17.31 6.84
CA PRO A 161 17.00 -17.58 8.05
C PRO A 161 18.45 -17.09 7.86
N PRO A 162 19.12 -16.56 8.92
CA PRO A 162 20.46 -15.98 8.82
C PRO A 162 21.55 -17.06 8.70
N GLN A 163 21.49 -17.87 7.65
CA GLN A 163 22.41 -19.00 7.41
C GLN A 163 23.78 -18.56 6.86
N HIS A 164 23.93 -17.31 6.45
CA HIS A 164 25.19 -16.69 6.03
C HIS A 164 25.50 -15.35 6.71
N ILE A 165 24.79 -15.00 7.79
CA ILE A 165 25.07 -13.82 8.62
C ILE A 165 25.33 -14.29 10.05
N ILE A 166 26.50 -13.98 10.59
CA ILE A 166 26.89 -14.31 11.97
C ILE A 166 25.89 -13.64 12.94
N PRO A 167 25.40 -14.32 13.99
CA PRO A 167 24.44 -13.73 14.92
C PRO A 167 24.99 -12.48 15.63
N HIS A 168 24.57 -11.30 15.19
CA HIS A 168 24.78 -10.05 15.91
C HIS A 168 23.94 -10.06 17.19
N ALA A 169 24.60 -10.06 18.34
CA ALA A 169 23.98 -10.30 19.65
C ALA A 169 22.87 -9.29 20.04
N ASP A 170 22.88 -8.10 19.44
CA ASP A 170 21.98 -6.98 19.76
C ASP A 170 20.74 -6.91 18.82
N ALA A 171 20.68 -7.73 17.75
CA ALA A 171 19.61 -7.67 16.74
C ALA A 171 18.37 -8.49 17.16
N ALA A 172 17.66 -8.04 18.19
CA ALA A 172 16.39 -8.66 18.59
C ALA A 172 15.33 -8.53 17.47
N PRO A 173 14.75 -9.63 16.96
CA PRO A 173 13.68 -9.56 15.97
C PRO A 173 12.46 -8.85 16.55
N SER A 174 11.68 -8.16 15.73
CA SER A 174 10.43 -7.55 16.21
C SER A 174 9.50 -8.65 16.74
N ILE A 175 8.74 -8.36 17.78
CA ILE A 175 7.71 -9.28 18.31
C ILE A 175 6.71 -9.67 17.20
N LEU A 176 6.50 -8.78 16.22
CA LEU A 176 5.73 -9.08 15.02
C LEU A 176 6.42 -10.12 14.11
N ASP A 177 7.73 -10.04 13.92
CA ASP A 177 8.53 -10.95 13.07
C ASP A 177 8.62 -12.36 13.66
N MET A 178 8.50 -12.47 14.98
CA MET A 178 8.42 -13.76 15.69
C MET A 178 7.06 -14.49 15.54
N VAL A 179 6.02 -13.86 14.95
CA VAL A 179 4.74 -14.55 14.67
C VAL A 179 4.92 -15.49 13.48
N PRO A 180 4.84 -16.83 13.65
CA PRO A 180 5.07 -17.76 12.55
C PRO A 180 3.96 -17.64 11.50
N ASP A 181 4.36 -17.55 10.23
CA ASP A 181 3.42 -17.63 9.11
C ASP A 181 2.97 -19.09 8.93
N VAL A 182 1.75 -19.40 9.39
CA VAL A 182 1.17 -20.74 9.31
C VAL A 182 0.02 -20.72 8.30
N PRO A 183 0.12 -21.46 7.17
CA PRO A 183 -0.97 -21.61 6.21
C PRO A 183 -2.25 -22.12 6.88
N ILE A 184 -3.36 -21.44 6.65
CA ILE A 184 -4.64 -21.83 7.24
C ILE A 184 -5.18 -23.05 6.49
N PRO A 185 -5.61 -24.13 7.17
CA PRO A 185 -6.14 -25.32 6.51
C PRO A 185 -7.29 -24.98 5.55
N HIS A 186 -7.25 -25.50 4.32
CA HIS A 186 -8.31 -25.25 3.33
C HIS A 186 -9.71 -25.61 3.87
N ALA A 187 -9.82 -26.64 4.71
CA ALA A 187 -11.09 -27.03 5.35
C ALA A 187 -11.68 -25.96 6.28
N GLU A 188 -10.85 -25.11 6.92
CA GLU A 188 -11.34 -23.98 7.74
C GLU A 188 -11.80 -22.81 6.86
N LEU A 189 -11.09 -22.53 5.75
CA LEU A 189 -11.39 -21.43 4.84
C LEU A 189 -12.57 -21.72 3.90
N SER A 190 -12.67 -22.94 3.37
CA SER A 190 -13.67 -23.35 2.37
C SER A 190 -15.11 -22.92 2.70
N PRO A 191 -15.67 -23.14 3.92
CA PRO A 191 -17.02 -22.69 4.25
C PRO A 191 -17.17 -21.16 4.34
N LEU A 192 -16.13 -20.42 4.72
CA LEU A 192 -16.16 -18.96 4.81
C LEU A 192 -16.05 -18.33 3.41
N VAL A 193 -15.10 -18.81 2.61
CA VAL A 193 -14.89 -18.41 1.21
C VAL A 193 -16.14 -18.66 0.35
N LYS A 194 -16.85 -19.77 0.57
CA LYS A 194 -18.13 -20.06 -0.11
C LYS A 194 -19.21 -18.99 0.12
N GLN A 195 -19.24 -18.35 1.30
CA GLN A 195 -20.20 -17.26 1.57
C GLN A 195 -19.83 -15.96 0.84
N ILE A 196 -18.54 -15.59 0.84
CA ILE A 196 -18.03 -14.45 0.06
C ILE A 196 -18.34 -14.66 -1.44
N HIS A 197 -17.98 -15.85 -1.94
CA HIS A 197 -18.19 -16.25 -3.32
C HIS A 197 -19.67 -16.17 -3.72
N ALA A 198 -20.60 -16.67 -2.87
CA ALA A 198 -22.03 -16.57 -3.10
C ALA A 198 -22.53 -15.12 -3.25
N GLY A 199 -21.94 -14.16 -2.52
CA GLY A 199 -22.23 -12.74 -2.71
C GLY A 199 -21.80 -12.21 -4.09
N TYR A 200 -20.60 -12.55 -4.57
CA TYR A 200 -20.18 -12.18 -5.93
C TYR A 200 -20.94 -12.94 -7.05
N ARG A 201 -21.42 -14.17 -6.77
CA ARG A 201 -22.32 -14.89 -7.68
C ARG A 201 -23.61 -14.10 -7.97
N CYS A 202 -24.03 -13.19 -7.09
CA CYS A 202 -25.17 -12.29 -7.30
C CYS A 202 -24.95 -11.16 -8.33
N ALA A 203 -23.70 -10.80 -8.67
CA ALA A 203 -23.43 -9.79 -9.70
C ALA A 203 -23.94 -10.25 -11.08
N ASP A 204 -24.56 -9.39 -11.86
CA ASP A 204 -25.11 -9.72 -13.18
C ASP A 204 -24.19 -9.24 -14.33
N LEU A 205 -23.41 -8.17 -14.10
CA LEU A 205 -22.36 -7.66 -15.00
C LEU A 205 -20.99 -7.66 -14.29
N LEU A 206 -19.92 -7.98 -15.03
CA LEU A 206 -18.53 -7.76 -14.60
C LEU A 206 -17.86 -6.73 -15.51
N VAL A 207 -17.36 -5.65 -14.91
CA VAL A 207 -16.43 -4.70 -15.51
C VAL A 207 -15.03 -5.06 -15.01
N ARG A 208 -14.29 -5.83 -15.82
CA ARG A 208 -12.97 -6.37 -15.50
C ARG A 208 -11.92 -5.28 -15.71
N LEU A 209 -11.29 -4.83 -14.63
CA LEU A 209 -10.21 -3.82 -14.69
C LEU A 209 -8.89 -4.42 -15.25
N PRO A 210 -7.94 -3.59 -15.70
CA PRO A 210 -6.57 -4.04 -15.99
C PRO A 210 -5.87 -4.68 -14.79
N GLY A 211 -4.79 -5.43 -15.04
CA GLY A 211 -4.00 -6.07 -13.97
C GLY A 211 -4.80 -7.03 -13.10
N HIS A 212 -5.62 -7.88 -13.73
CA HIS A 212 -6.58 -8.75 -13.07
C HIS A 212 -6.07 -10.18 -12.88
N ILE A 213 -6.70 -10.86 -11.93
CA ILE A 213 -6.55 -12.30 -11.68
C ILE A 213 -7.86 -13.03 -12.04
N PRO A 214 -7.95 -14.36 -11.94
CA PRO A 214 -9.22 -15.05 -12.11
C PRO A 214 -10.30 -14.56 -11.13
N ILE A 215 -11.54 -14.43 -11.63
CA ILE A 215 -12.72 -14.07 -10.84
C ILE A 215 -13.68 -15.27 -10.91
N PRO A 216 -13.51 -16.27 -10.03
CA PRO A 216 -14.18 -17.58 -10.12
C PRO A 216 -15.68 -17.50 -9.83
N SER A 217 -16.15 -16.42 -9.23
CA SER A 217 -17.57 -16.11 -9.07
C SER A 217 -18.25 -15.67 -10.38
N PHE A 218 -17.49 -15.45 -11.46
CA PHE A 218 -17.99 -15.02 -12.76
C PHE A 218 -17.65 -16.00 -13.89
N CYS A 219 -16.39 -16.45 -13.97
CA CYS A 219 -15.93 -17.50 -14.91
C CYS A 219 -15.92 -18.87 -14.21
N LEU A 220 -16.31 -19.95 -14.90
CA LEU A 220 -16.25 -21.32 -14.36
C LEU A 220 -14.81 -21.75 -14.05
N ASN A 221 -13.88 -21.34 -14.90
CA ASN A 221 -12.46 -21.69 -14.83
C ASN A 221 -11.60 -20.42 -14.71
N PRO A 222 -10.46 -20.52 -14.02
CA PRO A 222 -10.10 -21.58 -13.08
C PRO A 222 -10.94 -21.52 -11.79
N PRO A 223 -11.29 -22.66 -11.18
CA PRO A 223 -12.06 -22.70 -9.93
C PRO A 223 -11.21 -22.34 -8.69
N LEU A 224 -11.86 -22.11 -7.57
CA LEU A 224 -11.22 -22.07 -6.25
C LEU A 224 -10.81 -23.50 -5.79
N PRO A 225 -9.74 -23.67 -5.00
CA PRO A 225 -9.01 -22.62 -4.29
C PRO A 225 -7.85 -21.98 -5.07
N SER A 226 -7.69 -20.67 -4.86
CA SER A 226 -6.79 -19.80 -5.63
C SER A 226 -5.30 -20.09 -5.53
N TYR A 227 -4.84 -20.73 -4.45
CA TYR A 227 -3.43 -21.13 -4.33
C TYR A 227 -3.00 -22.17 -5.36
N GLN A 228 -3.97 -22.92 -5.94
CA GLN A 228 -3.68 -23.90 -7.00
C GLN A 228 -3.39 -23.24 -8.35
N TRP A 229 -3.66 -21.94 -8.52
CA TRP A 229 -3.39 -21.21 -9.77
C TRP A 229 -1.90 -20.93 -10.00
N LEU A 230 -1.07 -21.12 -8.98
CA LEU A 230 0.37 -20.93 -9.05
C LEU A 230 1.10 -22.24 -9.32
N ASP A 231 2.19 -22.15 -10.06
CA ASP A 231 3.26 -23.13 -10.01
C ASP A 231 4.14 -22.83 -8.79
N MET A 232 4.34 -23.84 -7.93
CA MET A 232 5.00 -23.70 -6.63
C MET A 232 6.52 -23.54 -6.71
N GLN A 233 7.15 -23.94 -7.84
CA GLN A 233 8.60 -23.85 -8.01
C GLN A 233 8.99 -22.46 -8.52
N THR A 234 8.26 -21.97 -9.53
CA THR A 234 8.49 -20.66 -10.17
C THR A 234 7.83 -19.49 -9.47
N ARG A 235 6.88 -19.75 -8.54
CA ARG A 235 6.08 -18.74 -7.84
C ARG A 235 5.33 -17.79 -8.79
N ARG A 236 4.86 -18.32 -9.93
CA ARG A 236 4.13 -17.60 -10.99
C ARG A 236 2.80 -18.32 -11.30
N PHE A 237 1.88 -17.64 -11.99
CA PHE A 237 0.69 -18.32 -12.52
C PHE A 237 1.09 -19.44 -13.49
N ARG A 238 0.41 -20.58 -13.40
CA ARG A 238 0.60 -21.70 -14.34
C ARG A 238 0.23 -21.28 -15.77
N ALA A 239 0.77 -21.98 -16.76
CA ALA A 239 0.57 -21.66 -18.19
C ALA A 239 -0.90 -21.67 -18.64
N ASP A 240 -1.76 -22.51 -18.05
CA ASP A 240 -3.19 -22.53 -18.32
C ASP A 240 -3.91 -21.28 -17.78
N ILE A 241 -3.58 -20.87 -16.55
CA ILE A 241 -4.10 -19.64 -15.95
C ILE A 241 -3.65 -18.40 -16.73
N MET A 242 -2.38 -18.39 -17.16
CA MET A 242 -1.81 -17.36 -18.02
C MET A 242 -2.55 -17.25 -19.36
N HIS A 243 -2.81 -18.38 -20.02
CA HIS A 243 -3.58 -18.41 -21.25
C HIS A 243 -4.99 -17.84 -21.05
N ASP A 244 -5.73 -18.36 -20.06
CA ASP A 244 -7.08 -17.90 -19.69
C ASP A 244 -7.13 -16.37 -19.47
N LEU A 245 -6.14 -15.79 -18.80
CA LEU A 245 -6.04 -14.34 -18.54
C LEU A 245 -5.89 -13.52 -19.84
N THR A 246 -5.12 -14.02 -20.81
CA THR A 246 -4.95 -13.38 -22.13
C THR A 246 -6.15 -13.53 -23.07
N MET A 247 -7.07 -14.48 -22.82
CA MET A 247 -8.24 -14.69 -23.70
C MET A 247 -9.22 -13.50 -23.72
N PRO A 248 -9.79 -13.16 -24.89
CA PRO A 248 -10.88 -12.20 -25.01
C PRO A 248 -12.10 -12.58 -24.16
N CYS A 249 -12.75 -11.57 -23.54
CA CYS A 249 -13.86 -11.75 -22.60
C CYS A 249 -15.00 -12.64 -23.12
N GLY A 250 -15.31 -12.57 -24.42
CA GLY A 250 -16.40 -13.32 -25.03
C GLY A 250 -16.15 -14.82 -25.25
N GLN A 251 -14.92 -15.31 -25.09
CA GLN A 251 -14.56 -16.72 -25.27
C GLN A 251 -14.59 -17.53 -23.96
N ARG A 252 -14.66 -16.86 -22.80
CA ARG A 252 -14.64 -17.50 -21.47
C ARG A 252 -16.01 -18.08 -21.10
N LEU A 253 -16.03 -19.28 -20.52
CA LEU A 253 -17.24 -19.88 -19.96
C LEU A 253 -17.66 -19.13 -18.68
N LEU A 254 -18.79 -18.42 -18.77
CA LEU A 254 -19.39 -17.69 -17.66
C LEU A 254 -20.44 -18.53 -16.94
N HIS A 255 -20.57 -18.35 -15.64
CA HIS A 255 -21.69 -18.94 -14.89
C HIS A 255 -23.04 -18.40 -15.36
N PRO A 256 -24.15 -19.15 -15.19
CA PRO A 256 -25.48 -18.59 -15.41
C PRO A 256 -25.78 -17.44 -14.43
N SER A 257 -26.69 -16.56 -14.84
CA SER A 257 -27.28 -15.56 -13.96
C SER A 257 -28.12 -16.24 -12.88
N LEU A 258 -28.09 -15.73 -11.65
CA LEU A 258 -29.00 -16.20 -10.61
C LEU A 258 -30.39 -15.58 -10.83
N PRO A 259 -31.50 -16.33 -10.60
CA PRO A 259 -32.83 -15.76 -10.67
C PRO A 259 -33.02 -14.67 -9.60
N PHE A 260 -33.98 -13.77 -9.84
CA PHE A 260 -34.49 -12.86 -8.82
C PHE A 260 -35.68 -13.51 -8.12
N SER A 261 -35.92 -13.20 -6.84
CA SER A 261 -36.91 -13.87 -6.01
C SER A 261 -38.02 -12.91 -5.56
N GLY A 262 -39.22 -13.08 -6.12
CA GLY A 262 -40.43 -12.36 -5.70
C GLY A 262 -41.54 -12.46 -6.76
N PRO A 263 -42.82 -12.22 -6.40
CA PRO A 263 -43.94 -12.34 -7.33
C PRO A 263 -43.97 -11.23 -8.39
N ASP A 264 -43.52 -10.02 -8.04
CA ASP A 264 -43.55 -8.83 -8.92
C ASP A 264 -42.37 -8.75 -9.90
N PHE A 265 -41.43 -9.71 -9.82
CA PHE A 265 -40.29 -9.79 -10.73
C PHE A 265 -40.59 -10.79 -11.85
N PRO A 266 -40.96 -10.34 -13.07
CA PRO A 266 -40.98 -11.23 -14.23
C PRO A 266 -39.58 -11.82 -14.46
N LEU A 267 -39.48 -12.85 -15.30
CA LEU A 267 -38.28 -13.65 -15.57
C LEU A 267 -37.16 -12.89 -16.32
N ARG A 268 -36.69 -11.76 -15.74
CA ARG A 268 -35.62 -10.85 -16.21
C ARG A 268 -34.25 -11.53 -16.18
N THR A 269 -34.11 -12.56 -17.01
CA THR A 269 -32.94 -13.44 -17.08
C THR A 269 -31.86 -12.82 -17.96
N VAL A 270 -31.43 -11.61 -17.60
CA VAL A 270 -30.33 -10.92 -18.30
C VAL A 270 -29.08 -11.78 -18.17
N LYS A 271 -28.56 -12.25 -19.31
CA LYS A 271 -27.38 -13.11 -19.39
C LYS A 271 -26.16 -12.37 -18.81
N ARG A 272 -25.39 -13.05 -17.95
CA ARG A 272 -24.09 -12.53 -17.49
C ARG A 272 -23.21 -12.09 -18.66
N THR A 273 -22.63 -10.91 -18.54
CA THR A 273 -21.66 -10.36 -19.49
C THR A 273 -20.39 -9.90 -18.78
N VAL A 274 -19.29 -9.83 -19.52
CA VAL A 274 -18.01 -9.29 -19.06
C VAL A 274 -17.58 -8.20 -20.03
N LEU A 275 -17.41 -6.98 -19.52
CA LEU A 275 -16.79 -5.86 -20.21
C LEU A 275 -15.33 -5.76 -19.76
N GLN A 276 -14.42 -5.49 -20.69
CA GLN A 276 -13.06 -5.10 -20.35
C GLN A 276 -13.04 -3.59 -20.12
N ALA A 277 -12.58 -3.14 -18.96
CA ALA A 277 -12.43 -1.72 -18.69
C ALA A 277 -11.11 -1.18 -19.24
N PRO A 278 -11.06 0.12 -19.61
CA PRO A 278 -9.82 0.89 -19.69
C PRO A 278 -9.17 1.04 -18.29
N LEU A 279 -8.03 1.72 -18.26
CA LEU A 279 -7.31 2.01 -17.02
C LEU A 279 -8.00 3.12 -16.24
N LEU A 280 -8.52 2.79 -15.05
CA LEU A 280 -9.18 3.77 -14.18
C LEU A 280 -8.17 4.43 -13.25
N VAL A 281 -7.90 5.70 -13.53
CA VAL A 281 -6.97 6.59 -12.80
C VAL A 281 -7.66 7.90 -12.44
N ARG A 282 -7.14 8.59 -11.44
CA ARG A 282 -7.45 10.01 -11.24
C ARG A 282 -6.52 10.83 -12.15
N PRO A 283 -7.02 11.82 -12.90
CA PRO A 283 -6.14 12.70 -13.68
C PRO A 283 -5.28 13.57 -12.74
N PRO A 284 -4.10 14.04 -13.18
CA PRO A 284 -3.39 15.15 -12.54
C PRO A 284 -4.28 16.38 -12.34
N SER A 285 -3.95 17.24 -11.37
CA SER A 285 -4.72 18.46 -11.02
C SER A 285 -4.81 19.45 -12.19
N SER A 286 -3.81 19.41 -13.08
CA SER A 286 -3.78 20.10 -14.35
C SER A 286 -3.33 19.14 -15.44
N LYS A 287 -4.10 19.04 -16.54
CA LYS A 287 -3.84 18.07 -17.61
C LYS A 287 -2.47 18.25 -18.28
N SER A 288 -2.05 19.50 -18.48
CA SER A 288 -0.78 19.86 -19.13
C SER A 288 0.25 20.44 -18.16
N SER A 289 -0.10 21.44 -17.33
CA SER A 289 0.92 22.29 -16.69
C SER A 289 1.87 21.55 -15.73
N VAL A 290 1.46 20.44 -15.11
CA VAL A 290 2.33 19.62 -14.25
C VAL A 290 3.53 19.01 -15.01
N TYR A 291 3.42 18.88 -16.34
CA TYR A 291 4.47 18.38 -17.22
C TYR A 291 5.44 19.47 -17.71
N THR A 292 5.15 20.76 -17.48
CA THR A 292 6.06 21.86 -17.83
C THR A 292 7.07 22.14 -16.70
N PRO A 293 8.22 22.78 -16.99
CA PRO A 293 9.20 23.14 -15.96
C PRO A 293 8.61 24.01 -14.84
N GLU A 294 7.66 24.89 -15.17
CA GLU A 294 7.02 25.81 -14.23
C GLU A 294 6.09 25.05 -13.28
N GLY A 295 5.21 24.18 -13.79
CA GLY A 295 4.32 23.38 -12.95
C GLY A 295 5.05 22.34 -12.10
N ARG A 296 6.13 21.74 -12.64
CA ARG A 296 7.07 20.94 -11.84
C ARG A 296 7.68 21.79 -10.72
N SER A 297 8.21 22.97 -11.03
CA SER A 297 8.81 23.87 -10.04
C SER A 297 7.82 24.29 -8.93
N ILE A 298 6.55 24.55 -9.28
CA ILE A 298 5.48 24.86 -8.31
C ILE A 298 5.21 23.66 -7.37
N LEU A 299 5.12 22.44 -7.90
CA LEU A 299 4.89 21.23 -7.11
C LEU A 299 6.06 20.88 -6.19
N LEU A 300 7.30 21.05 -6.65
CA LEU A 300 8.49 20.80 -5.83
C LEU A 300 8.62 21.89 -4.74
N SER A 301 8.27 23.14 -5.06
CA SER A 301 8.18 24.23 -4.07
C SER A 301 7.18 23.93 -2.94
N SER A 302 6.00 23.35 -3.24
CA SER A 302 4.99 23.05 -2.22
C SER A 302 5.34 21.86 -1.33
N ILE A 303 6.22 20.96 -1.78
CA ILE A 303 6.85 19.92 -0.96
C ILE A 303 7.95 20.51 -0.04
N GLY A 304 8.52 21.65 -0.43
CA GLY A 304 9.64 22.32 0.25
C GLY A 304 11.02 21.92 -0.29
N ILE A 305 11.10 21.51 -1.56
CA ILE A 305 12.37 21.22 -2.24
C ILE A 305 13.03 22.55 -2.66
N PRO A 306 14.36 22.69 -2.57
CA PRO A 306 15.09 23.87 -3.02
C PRO A 306 15.01 24.10 -4.55
N PRO A 307 14.83 25.34 -5.04
CA PRO A 307 14.72 25.65 -6.47
C PRO A 307 15.88 25.19 -7.37
N HIS A 308 17.08 25.00 -6.81
CA HIS A 308 18.22 24.49 -7.59
C HIS A 308 18.11 22.99 -7.93
N LEU A 309 17.17 22.26 -7.33
CA LEU A 309 16.87 20.85 -7.57
C LEU A 309 15.60 20.65 -8.42
N HIS A 310 15.07 21.72 -9.02
CA HIS A 310 13.81 21.65 -9.79
C HIS A 310 14.00 21.25 -11.25
N ASP A 311 15.18 21.51 -11.83
CA ASP A 311 15.48 21.20 -13.23
C ASP A 311 15.45 19.67 -13.50
N PRO A 312 14.60 19.18 -14.42
CA PRO A 312 14.52 17.76 -14.75
C PRO A 312 15.72 17.24 -15.56
N LEU A 313 16.59 18.10 -16.11
CA LEU A 313 17.81 17.66 -16.79
C LEU A 313 18.89 17.25 -15.78
N THR A 314 19.11 18.08 -14.75
CA THR A 314 20.11 17.83 -13.69
C THR A 314 19.59 17.04 -12.49
N THR A 315 18.29 17.07 -12.17
CA THR A 315 17.73 16.41 -10.97
C THR A 315 16.65 15.37 -11.29
N LYS A 316 16.83 14.13 -10.83
CA LYS A 316 15.90 13.01 -10.94
C LYS A 316 15.17 12.75 -9.62
N ILE A 317 13.91 12.32 -9.71
CA ILE A 317 13.04 12.13 -8.55
C ILE A 317 12.68 10.65 -8.37
N LEU A 318 13.10 10.08 -7.24
CA LEU A 318 12.62 8.80 -6.71
C LEU A 318 11.44 9.06 -5.76
N ILE A 319 10.23 8.62 -6.13
CA ILE A 319 9.08 8.63 -5.22
C ILE A 319 9.15 7.39 -4.34
N VAL A 320 9.11 7.53 -3.01
CA VAL A 320 9.10 6.40 -2.07
C VAL A 320 7.72 6.30 -1.41
N SER A 321 6.93 5.28 -1.77
CA SER A 321 5.52 5.16 -1.37
C SER A 321 5.16 3.79 -0.78
N PHE A 322 5.36 3.66 0.53
CA PHE A 322 4.92 2.52 1.34
C PHE A 322 3.79 2.94 2.28
N GLY A 323 2.61 3.18 1.69
CA GLY A 323 1.50 3.80 2.41
C GLY A 323 1.12 3.11 3.72
N GLY A 324 1.10 3.90 4.81
CA GLY A 324 0.62 3.52 6.15
C GLY A 324 1.68 3.05 7.15
N GLN A 325 2.98 3.21 6.88
CA GLN A 325 4.06 2.71 7.75
C GLN A 325 4.85 3.79 8.49
N VAL A 326 5.72 3.31 9.38
CA VAL A 326 6.65 4.07 10.24
C VAL A 326 8.07 3.67 9.89
N PHE A 327 8.92 4.64 9.58
CA PHE A 327 10.37 4.48 9.37
C PHE A 327 11.13 4.91 10.62
N ARG A 328 12.38 4.46 10.82
CA ARG A 328 13.25 4.92 11.93
C ARG A 328 14.66 5.27 11.45
N ARG A 329 15.33 6.17 12.16
CA ARG A 329 16.78 6.40 12.07
C ARG A 329 17.53 5.23 12.75
N PRO A 330 18.72 4.82 12.28
CA PRO A 330 19.62 3.97 13.06
C PRO A 330 20.10 4.67 14.33
N ALA A 331 20.41 3.90 15.38
CA ALA A 331 21.00 4.45 16.60
C ALA A 331 22.45 4.89 16.37
N SER A 332 22.75 6.17 16.62
CA SER A 332 24.14 6.64 16.66
C SER A 332 24.87 6.04 17.87
N SER A 333 26.15 5.71 17.74
CA SER A 333 27.02 5.38 18.87
C SER A 333 27.91 6.60 19.17
N PRO A 334 28.08 7.01 20.44
CA PRO A 334 28.62 8.32 20.78
C PRO A 334 30.07 8.48 20.31
N SER A 335 30.31 9.47 19.45
CA SER A 335 31.64 9.84 19.00
C SER A 335 32.43 10.47 20.16
N ARG A 336 33.60 9.89 20.48
CA ARG A 336 34.54 10.50 21.44
C ARG A 336 34.97 11.87 20.91
N PRO A 337 34.95 12.94 21.73
CA PRO A 337 35.35 14.27 21.26
C PRO A 337 36.83 14.29 20.88
N SER A 338 37.13 14.70 19.64
CA SER A 338 38.52 14.77 19.16
C SER A 338 39.25 15.93 19.82
N SER A 339 40.41 15.66 20.42
CA SER A 339 41.21 16.64 21.16
C SER A 339 42.01 17.56 20.22
N ARG A 340 41.35 18.56 19.61
CA ARG A 340 42.07 19.67 18.95
C ARG A 340 42.60 20.66 19.99
N ALA A 341 43.84 20.44 20.42
CA ALA A 341 44.58 21.37 21.24
C ALA A 341 44.93 22.64 20.44
N HIS A 342 44.34 23.78 20.80
CA HIS A 342 44.79 25.10 20.37
C HIS A 342 45.04 25.99 21.59
N SER A 343 46.17 26.71 21.53
CA SER A 343 46.72 27.45 22.66
C SER A 343 45.87 28.66 23.03
N ARG A 344 45.54 28.82 24.31
CA ARG A 344 45.02 30.07 24.87
C ARG A 344 46.19 30.96 25.26
N ASN A 345 46.42 32.03 24.48
CA ASN A 345 47.11 33.20 25.02
C ASN A 345 46.12 34.01 25.89
N VAL A 346 46.62 34.67 26.94
CA VAL A 346 45.79 35.23 28.03
C VAL A 346 45.94 36.74 28.15
N SER A 347 44.82 37.43 28.20
CA SER A 347 44.59 38.67 28.97
C SER A 347 43.09 38.66 29.37
N ARG A 348 42.69 38.79 30.65
CA ARG A 348 42.78 39.95 31.55
C ARG A 348 42.06 41.20 31.00
N GLU A 349 41.12 41.85 31.70
CA GLU A 349 40.55 41.67 33.07
C GLU A 349 38.99 41.72 33.02
N ASN A 350 38.17 41.65 34.09
CA ASN A 350 38.39 41.80 35.54
C ASN A 350 37.35 41.00 36.38
N LEU A 351 37.33 41.19 37.71
CA LEU A 351 36.51 40.43 38.68
C LEU A 351 35.81 41.33 39.73
N VAL A 352 34.52 41.58 39.52
CA VAL A 352 33.47 41.91 40.51
C VAL A 352 32.15 41.44 39.86
N ASP A 353 31.13 40.87 40.51
CA ASP A 353 30.76 40.84 41.93
C ASP A 353 30.24 39.44 42.33
N MET A 354 30.18 39.13 43.63
CA MET A 354 29.74 37.84 44.17
C MET A 354 28.64 38.01 45.24
N GLY A 355 27.45 38.40 44.79
CA GLY A 355 26.27 38.60 45.64
C GLY A 355 24.96 38.15 44.98
N GLU A 356 23.99 37.76 45.81
CA GLU A 356 22.56 37.64 45.51
C GLU A 356 22.12 36.89 44.23
N LYS A 357 21.96 35.55 44.33
CA LYS A 357 20.76 34.85 43.79
C LYS A 357 20.46 33.43 44.30
N ALA A 358 20.96 33.06 45.47
CA ALA A 358 20.48 31.89 46.22
C ALA A 358 19.08 32.15 46.83
N LYS A 359 18.07 32.45 45.99
CA LYS A 359 16.66 32.72 46.37
C LYS A 359 15.72 32.79 45.15
N ALA A 360 15.70 31.74 44.32
CA ALA A 360 14.86 31.71 43.10
C ALA A 360 14.32 30.33 42.65
N LEU A 361 14.51 29.25 43.43
CA LEU A 361 14.11 27.88 43.04
C LEU A 361 12.93 27.32 43.86
N GLU A 362 12.31 28.13 44.71
CA GLU A 362 11.37 27.69 45.76
C GLU A 362 9.96 28.32 45.60
N HIS A 363 9.57 28.69 44.38
CA HIS A 363 8.30 29.40 44.14
C HIS A 363 7.61 29.03 42.82
N ARG A 364 7.57 27.74 42.48
CA ARG A 364 6.87 27.27 41.26
C ARG A 364 6.14 25.91 41.35
N LEU A 365 5.81 25.45 42.56
CA LEU A 365 5.03 24.21 42.77
C LEU A 365 3.65 24.41 43.43
N ASP A 366 3.37 25.56 44.05
CA ASP A 366 2.19 25.76 44.92
C ASP A 366 0.96 26.40 44.26
N HIS A 367 0.94 26.63 42.95
CA HIS A 367 -0.09 27.46 42.29
C HIS A 367 -1.01 26.73 41.30
N ALA A 368 -1.38 25.47 41.61
CA ALA A 368 -2.30 24.66 40.82
C ALA A 368 -3.42 23.94 41.62
N LEU A 369 -3.54 24.22 42.92
CA LEU A 369 -4.60 23.67 43.80
C LEU A 369 -5.20 24.78 44.67
N LYS A 370 -6.52 24.69 44.95
CA LYS A 370 -7.35 25.62 45.73
C LYS A 370 -7.74 26.95 45.04
N SER A 371 -8.71 26.87 44.12
CA SER A 371 -9.75 27.91 44.00
C SER A 371 -11.07 27.28 43.51
N ARG A 372 -11.87 26.78 44.44
CA ARG A 372 -13.24 26.32 44.20
C ARG A 372 -14.03 26.33 45.52
N ASN A 373 -14.94 27.29 45.63
CA ASN A 373 -16.23 27.34 46.34
C ASN A 373 -16.72 28.80 46.26
N GLU A 374 -17.81 29.06 45.55
CA GLU A 374 -19.13 29.49 46.10
C GLU A 374 -19.22 31.02 46.31
N LEU A 375 -20.35 31.71 46.09
CA LEU A 375 -21.76 31.26 46.00
C LEU A 375 -22.62 32.19 45.09
N GLY A 376 -23.62 31.63 44.38
CA GLY A 376 -24.88 32.27 43.95
C GLY A 376 -24.86 33.36 42.86
N THR A 377 -25.77 33.43 41.88
CA THR A 377 -27.01 32.66 41.54
C THR A 377 -27.08 32.48 39.99
N GLU A 378 -28.15 32.11 39.25
CA GLU A 378 -29.60 31.91 39.50
C GLU A 378 -30.20 30.86 38.52
N SER A 379 -31.49 30.95 38.12
CA SER A 379 -32.28 29.96 37.33
C SER A 379 -33.58 30.62 36.78
N PRO A 380 -34.50 29.96 36.02
CA PRO A 380 -34.61 28.54 35.62
C PRO A 380 -35.02 28.22 34.15
N ASN A 381 -35.18 26.90 33.90
CA ASN A 381 -35.90 26.16 32.82
C ASN A 381 -35.00 25.42 31.79
N SER A 382 -35.23 24.14 31.43
CA SER A 382 -36.07 23.06 32.02
C SER A 382 -35.80 21.68 31.35
N ASN A 383 -35.56 20.62 32.14
CA ASN A 383 -35.74 19.16 31.94
C ASN A 383 -35.11 18.46 30.68
N GLN A 384 -34.31 17.38 30.71
CA GLN A 384 -34.16 16.12 31.52
C GLN A 384 -35.18 14.98 31.32
N ILE A 385 -34.68 13.78 30.94
CA ILE A 385 -34.91 12.36 31.41
C ILE A 385 -33.68 11.54 30.87
N PHE A 386 -32.76 10.87 31.62
CA PHE A 386 -32.75 9.64 32.48
C PHE A 386 -32.85 8.28 31.71
N GLN A 387 -32.26 7.11 32.05
CA GLN A 387 -31.10 6.61 32.88
C GLN A 387 -30.93 5.06 32.59
N ASP A 388 -29.92 4.24 33.00
CA ASP A 388 -28.61 4.39 33.68
C ASP A 388 -27.45 3.59 32.97
N SER A 389 -26.95 2.36 33.26
CA SER A 389 -27.20 1.31 34.27
C SER A 389 -26.06 0.25 34.42
N ILE A 390 -25.74 -0.20 35.65
CA ILE A 390 -25.22 -1.55 36.09
C ILE A 390 -23.70 -1.93 35.85
N PRO A 391 -23.03 -2.72 36.75
CA PRO A 391 -21.73 -2.29 37.34
C PRO A 391 -20.53 -3.30 37.35
N LYS A 392 -19.55 -3.08 38.26
CA LYS A 392 -18.26 -3.82 38.45
C LYS A 392 -18.13 -4.62 39.78
N PRO A 393 -17.35 -5.71 39.80
CA PRO A 393 -16.55 -6.24 40.94
C PRO A 393 -15.02 -6.18 40.64
N SER A 394 -14.02 -6.54 41.47
CA SER A 394 -13.67 -6.48 42.91
C SER A 394 -12.36 -7.31 43.07
N HIS A 395 -11.39 -6.89 43.89
CA HIS A 395 -10.08 -7.59 44.07
C HIS A 395 -10.16 -8.88 44.92
N PHE A 396 -9.20 -9.83 44.75
CA PHE A 396 -8.37 -10.41 45.83
C PHE A 396 -7.19 -11.26 45.27
N ASP A 397 -6.13 -11.45 46.08
CA ASP A 397 -4.81 -12.02 45.71
C ASP A 397 -4.64 -13.54 45.97
N LEU A 398 -3.50 -14.11 45.52
CA LEU A 398 -2.84 -15.25 46.19
C LEU A 398 -1.33 -15.42 45.83
N HIS A 399 -0.54 -15.97 46.77
CA HIS A 399 0.93 -16.12 46.72
C HIS A 399 1.43 -17.41 46.04
N ILE A 400 2.67 -17.38 45.52
CA ILE A 400 3.62 -18.52 45.41
C ILE A 400 5.03 -18.02 45.85
N PRO A 401 5.88 -18.83 46.56
CA PRO A 401 6.97 -18.29 47.39
C PRO A 401 8.39 -18.36 46.80
N SER A 402 9.34 -17.76 47.53
CA SER A 402 10.79 -17.79 47.28
C SER A 402 11.50 -18.96 47.99
N VAL A 403 12.71 -19.31 47.51
CA VAL A 403 13.64 -20.28 48.14
C VAL A 403 15.07 -19.72 48.05
N SER A 404 15.89 -19.91 49.09
CA SER A 404 17.24 -19.33 49.19
C SER A 404 18.26 -20.23 49.91
N HIS A 405 19.33 -20.60 49.18
CA HIS A 405 20.57 -21.22 49.67
C HIS A 405 21.64 -21.04 48.57
N SER A 406 22.96 -20.93 48.80
CA SER A 406 23.76 -20.62 50.01
C SER A 406 25.22 -20.34 49.58
N ASN A 407 26.02 -19.63 50.39
CA ASN A 407 27.41 -19.26 50.05
C ASN A 407 28.37 -20.48 49.91
N GLY A 408 29.37 -20.37 49.03
CA GLY A 408 30.46 -21.34 48.85
C GLY A 408 31.75 -20.70 48.32
N MET A 409 32.86 -20.92 49.04
CA MET A 409 34.18 -20.27 48.99
C MET A 409 34.91 -20.03 47.64
N LEU A 410 35.89 -19.13 47.71
CA LEU A 410 36.96 -18.86 46.73
C LEU A 410 37.93 -20.02 46.52
N LEU A 411 38.52 -20.11 45.32
CA LEU A 411 39.90 -20.55 45.10
C LEU A 411 40.46 -19.91 43.80
N ASP A 412 41.77 -19.69 43.75
CA ASP A 412 42.47 -18.90 42.72
C ASP A 412 43.33 -19.79 41.81
N SER A 413 43.27 -19.55 40.50
CA SER A 413 44.33 -19.89 39.55
C SER A 413 44.12 -19.18 38.20
N SER A 414 44.93 -18.16 37.91
CA SER A 414 45.16 -17.64 36.55
C SER A 414 46.19 -18.51 35.81
N PRO A 415 46.15 -18.64 34.46
CA PRO A 415 46.82 -17.62 33.63
C PRO A 415 46.24 -17.35 32.22
N VAL A 416 46.44 -16.10 31.78
CA VAL A 416 46.60 -15.63 30.37
C VAL A 416 45.54 -16.04 29.33
N THR A 417 44.75 -15.03 28.91
CA THR A 417 44.16 -14.95 27.56
C THR A 417 44.70 -13.71 26.83
N PRO A 418 44.97 -13.78 25.52
CA PRO A 418 45.44 -12.63 24.75
C PRO A 418 44.31 -11.63 24.48
N SER A 419 44.63 -10.34 24.48
CA SER A 419 43.68 -9.27 24.16
C SER A 419 43.28 -9.28 22.69
N THR A 420 42.04 -9.67 22.38
CA THR A 420 41.45 -9.45 21.06
C THR A 420 41.22 -7.95 20.81
N PRO A 421 41.51 -7.44 19.60
CA PRO A 421 41.27 -6.03 19.27
C PRO A 421 39.76 -5.74 19.19
N ALA A 422 39.35 -4.53 19.60
CA ALA A 422 37.97 -4.10 19.50
C ALA A 422 37.55 -3.96 18.03
N VAL A 423 36.54 -4.72 17.61
CA VAL A 423 35.99 -4.65 16.25
C VAL A 423 35.14 -3.38 16.11
N SER A 424 35.54 -2.50 15.20
CA SER A 424 34.84 -1.25 14.91
C SER A 424 33.50 -1.50 14.19
N ARG A 425 32.40 -0.97 14.73
CA ARG A 425 31.08 -0.96 14.07
C ARG A 425 31.17 -0.16 12.76
N LEU A 426 30.90 -0.80 11.62
CA LEU A 426 30.77 -0.16 10.31
C LEU A 426 29.30 0.06 9.95
N ALA A 427 28.67 1.04 10.60
CA ALA A 427 27.46 1.66 10.07
C ALA A 427 27.87 2.73 9.05
N THR A 428 27.33 2.70 7.83
CA THR A 428 27.48 3.80 6.88
C THR A 428 26.61 4.99 7.33
N PRO A 429 26.98 6.25 7.03
CA PRO A 429 26.21 7.42 7.46
C PRO A 429 24.75 7.46 6.98
N CYS A 430 24.43 6.73 5.91
CA CYS A 430 23.15 6.79 5.21
C CYS A 430 22.25 5.56 5.41
N HIS A 431 22.58 4.62 6.30
CA HIS A 431 21.76 3.43 6.54
C HIS A 431 20.40 3.81 7.17
N ILE A 432 19.28 3.36 6.60
CA ILE A 432 17.93 3.58 7.15
C ILE A 432 17.47 2.33 7.89
N TRP A 433 16.92 2.47 9.11
CA TRP A 433 16.44 1.30 9.86
C TRP A 433 14.96 1.00 9.55
N ILE A 434 14.75 -0.04 8.76
CA ILE A 434 13.43 -0.60 8.46
C ILE A 434 13.06 -1.62 9.56
N PRO A 435 11.87 -1.55 10.17
CA PRO A 435 11.44 -2.53 11.18
C PRO A 435 11.45 -3.97 10.67
N GLY A 436 12.47 -4.73 11.08
CA GLY A 436 12.73 -6.12 10.67
C GLY A 436 14.15 -6.34 10.11
N ALA A 437 14.85 -5.28 9.69
CA ALA A 437 16.15 -5.36 9.03
C ALA A 437 17.35 -5.51 10.02
N PRO A 438 18.29 -6.44 9.78
CA PRO A 438 19.54 -6.54 10.55
C PRO A 438 20.61 -5.53 10.07
N PRO A 439 21.50 -5.03 10.96
CA PRO A 439 22.56 -4.11 10.59
C PRO A 439 23.67 -4.80 9.76
N ALA A 440 24.21 -4.09 8.76
CA ALA A 440 25.15 -4.64 7.78
C ALA A 440 26.60 -4.76 8.27
N THR A 441 27.27 -5.87 7.91
CA THR A 441 28.73 -6.08 8.07
C THR A 441 29.26 -7.05 7.00
N LYS A 442 30.32 -6.70 6.25
CA LYS A 442 31.00 -7.64 5.33
C LYS A 442 31.79 -8.71 6.13
N PRO A 443 31.78 -10.00 5.73
CA PRO A 443 32.65 -11.03 6.31
C PRO A 443 34.08 -10.94 5.78
N LEU A 444 35.04 -11.54 6.51
CA LEU A 444 36.43 -11.72 6.05
C LEU A 444 36.55 -12.93 5.11
N PRO A 445 37.46 -12.90 4.11
CA PRO A 445 37.67 -14.03 3.20
C PRO A 445 38.35 -15.21 3.90
N THR A 446 37.78 -16.41 3.76
CA THR A 446 38.39 -17.66 4.22
C THR A 446 39.45 -18.17 3.24
N PRO A 447 40.54 -18.81 3.71
CA PRO A 447 41.59 -19.36 2.85
C PRO A 447 41.10 -20.57 2.04
N SER A 448 41.61 -20.72 0.83
CA SER A 448 41.25 -21.79 -0.08
C SER A 448 41.90 -23.13 0.31
N PHE A 449 41.07 -24.15 0.57
CA PHE A 449 41.52 -25.53 0.68
C PHE A 449 41.77 -26.12 -0.72
N GLN A 450 43.00 -26.57 -0.99
CA GLN A 450 43.33 -27.32 -2.20
C GLN A 450 43.07 -28.82 -2.00
N PRO A 451 42.36 -29.51 -2.92
CA PRO A 451 42.46 -30.95 -3.07
C PRO A 451 43.77 -31.34 -3.77
N SER A 452 44.29 -32.54 -3.49
CA SER A 452 45.63 -32.98 -3.90
C SER A 452 45.65 -34.01 -5.05
N SER A 453 46.78 -34.06 -5.79
CA SER A 453 47.08 -34.92 -6.96
C SER A 453 46.38 -34.51 -8.26
N MET A 454 46.90 -34.78 -9.47
CA MET A 454 48.04 -35.64 -9.88
C MET A 454 49.15 -34.88 -10.65
N VAL A 455 50.26 -35.59 -10.95
CA VAL A 455 51.46 -35.07 -11.63
C VAL A 455 51.60 -35.62 -13.06
N ILE A 456 51.80 -34.74 -14.05
CA ILE A 456 52.40 -35.05 -15.37
C ILE A 456 53.30 -33.85 -15.77
N PRO A 457 54.52 -34.03 -16.34
CA PRO A 457 55.52 -32.94 -16.53
C PRO A 457 55.65 -32.41 -17.98
N THR A 458 56.66 -31.53 -18.19
CA THR A 458 57.24 -31.02 -19.48
C THR A 458 56.41 -30.01 -20.29
N VAL A 459 56.97 -28.95 -20.94
CA VAL A 459 58.35 -28.39 -21.03
C VAL A 459 58.29 -26.84 -21.17
N ASN A 460 59.37 -26.12 -20.86
CA ASN A 460 59.48 -24.65 -20.98
C ASN A 460 59.71 -24.14 -22.41
N THR A 461 59.05 -23.03 -22.78
CA THR A 461 59.58 -22.02 -23.72
C THR A 461 58.94 -20.65 -23.49
N ILE A 462 59.75 -19.58 -23.54
CA ILE A 462 59.29 -18.17 -23.48
C ILE A 462 59.93 -17.38 -24.63
N PRO A 463 59.14 -16.62 -25.39
CA PRO A 463 59.57 -15.34 -25.97
C PRO A 463 58.65 -14.17 -25.53
N PRO A 464 59.14 -12.92 -25.51
CA PRO A 464 58.39 -11.78 -24.99
C PRO A 464 57.51 -11.07 -26.04
N THR A 465 56.38 -10.51 -25.57
CA THR A 465 55.50 -9.57 -26.29
C THR A 465 55.07 -8.44 -25.33
N PRO A 466 54.58 -7.29 -25.85
CA PRO A 466 55.00 -5.99 -25.30
C PRO A 466 54.02 -5.35 -24.29
N ASN A 467 54.48 -4.26 -23.69
CA ASN A 467 53.71 -3.40 -22.76
C ASN A 467 52.31 -3.08 -23.30
N VAL A 468 51.28 -3.61 -22.64
CA VAL A 468 49.90 -3.11 -22.75
C VAL A 468 49.73 -1.98 -21.74
N VAL A 469 48.98 -0.94 -22.13
CA VAL A 469 48.75 0.24 -21.29
C VAL A 469 47.93 -0.16 -20.05
N ASP A 470 48.34 0.33 -18.88
CA ASP A 470 47.70 -0.01 -17.61
C ASP A 470 46.31 0.64 -17.53
N GLY A 471 45.28 -0.15 -17.82
CA GLY A 471 43.90 0.28 -18.03
C GLY A 471 42.94 -0.39 -17.05
N PHE A 472 43.30 -0.43 -15.76
CA PHE A 472 42.39 -0.88 -14.70
C PHE A 472 41.19 0.06 -14.57
N CYS A 473 40.09 -0.29 -15.24
CA CYS A 473 38.76 0.16 -14.83
C CYS A 473 38.54 -0.28 -13.38
N GLY A 474 38.18 0.66 -12.50
CA GLY A 474 37.87 0.36 -11.12
C GLY A 474 36.69 -0.60 -11.02
N LEU A 475 36.82 -1.62 -10.17
CA LEU A 475 35.68 -2.32 -9.60
C LEU A 475 35.14 -1.41 -8.48
N ASP A 476 34.18 -0.54 -8.82
CA ASP A 476 33.55 0.35 -7.84
C ASP A 476 32.89 -0.47 -6.72
N ASP A 477 33.01 0.04 -5.49
CA ASP A 477 32.78 -0.75 -4.27
C ASP A 477 31.30 -1.18 -4.13
N GLU A 478 31.09 -2.47 -3.82
CA GLU A 478 29.79 -3.00 -3.40
C GLU A 478 29.41 -2.43 -2.02
N THR A 479 28.90 -1.20 -2.01
CA THR A 479 28.28 -0.53 -0.88
C THR A 479 26.80 -0.29 -1.16
N PRO A 480 25.86 -0.77 -0.32
CA PRO A 480 24.44 -0.50 -0.47
C PRO A 480 24.14 1.00 -0.57
N ARG A 481 23.42 1.40 -1.62
CA ARG A 481 23.05 2.79 -1.91
C ARG A 481 21.55 2.92 -2.09
N LEU A 482 20.95 3.91 -1.42
CA LEU A 482 19.53 4.24 -1.52
C LEU A 482 19.17 5.02 -2.80
N LEU A 483 20.13 5.81 -3.28
CA LEU A 483 20.05 6.61 -4.50
C LEU A 483 21.24 6.26 -5.41
N PRO A 484 21.08 6.22 -6.75
CA PRO A 484 22.19 5.91 -7.66
C PRO A 484 23.41 6.83 -7.49
N ASP A 485 23.17 8.14 -7.44
CA ASP A 485 24.17 9.20 -7.41
C ASP A 485 23.54 10.54 -6.96
N GLU A 486 24.38 11.57 -6.82
CA GLU A 486 24.01 12.93 -6.34
C GLU A 486 23.02 13.69 -7.25
N SER A 487 22.70 13.19 -8.46
CA SER A 487 21.65 13.79 -9.31
C SER A 487 20.23 13.42 -8.86
N TRP A 488 20.08 12.58 -7.83
CA TRP A 488 18.78 12.10 -7.36
C TRP A 488 18.32 12.76 -6.06
N ILE A 489 17.01 12.96 -5.97
CA ILE A 489 16.31 13.25 -4.71
C ILE A 489 15.22 12.22 -4.45
N ALA A 490 14.98 11.91 -3.17
CA ALA A 490 13.90 11.04 -2.74
C ALA A 490 12.71 11.86 -2.18
N VAL A 491 11.49 11.57 -2.64
CA VAL A 491 10.25 12.15 -2.10
C VAL A 491 9.46 11.06 -1.38
N VAL A 492 9.57 11.05 -0.05
CA VAL A 492 8.95 10.06 0.85
C VAL A 492 7.50 10.44 1.13
N CYS A 493 6.60 9.51 0.83
CA CYS A 493 5.14 9.71 0.89
C CYS A 493 4.49 8.92 2.04
N GLY A 494 3.46 9.49 2.66
CA GLY A 494 2.59 8.79 3.62
C GLY A 494 3.04 8.81 5.09
N VAL A 495 4.10 9.54 5.43
CA VAL A 495 4.51 9.89 6.80
C VAL A 495 4.45 11.41 6.99
N SER A 496 4.19 11.90 8.21
CA SER A 496 4.37 13.32 8.51
C SER A 496 5.73 13.62 9.13
N LYS A 497 6.16 14.88 9.01
CA LYS A 497 7.43 15.35 9.59
C LYS A 497 7.44 15.17 11.11
N GLU A 498 6.30 15.34 11.78
CA GLU A 498 6.17 15.10 13.23
C GLU A 498 6.22 13.60 13.58
N GLN A 499 5.76 12.71 12.70
CA GLN A 499 5.93 11.26 12.92
C GLN A 499 7.39 10.86 12.79
N TRP A 500 8.08 11.31 11.74
CA TRP A 500 9.52 11.11 11.57
C TRP A 500 10.30 11.65 12.78
N ASN A 501 10.03 12.89 13.19
CA ASN A 501 10.75 13.56 14.28
C ASN A 501 10.41 12.97 15.66
N SER A 502 9.16 12.55 15.94
CA SER A 502 8.80 11.95 17.24
C SER A 502 9.17 10.47 17.37
N GLN A 503 9.56 9.81 16.29
CA GLN A 503 9.98 8.40 16.27
C GLN A 503 11.51 8.24 16.35
N ASN A 504 12.25 9.34 16.25
CA ASN A 504 13.67 9.43 16.56
C ASN A 504 13.84 10.17 17.90
N GLN A 505 14.43 9.53 18.92
CA GLN A 505 14.55 10.13 20.26
C GLN A 505 15.70 11.13 20.41
N ASP A 506 16.57 11.24 19.41
CA ASP A 506 17.64 12.24 19.36
C ASP A 506 17.14 13.51 18.64
N GLU A 507 17.17 14.67 19.29
CA GLU A 507 16.63 15.93 18.73
C GLU A 507 17.36 16.38 17.44
N ASP A 508 18.62 15.99 17.24
CA ASP A 508 19.44 16.25 16.06
C ASP A 508 19.21 15.21 14.91
N SER A 509 17.95 14.92 14.58
CA SER A 509 17.55 13.85 13.63
C SER A 509 16.97 14.33 12.30
N GLU A 510 17.78 15.10 11.56
CA GLU A 510 17.47 15.48 10.17
C GLU A 510 17.36 14.26 9.22
N LEU A 511 16.70 14.49 8.08
CA LEU A 511 16.60 13.53 6.98
C LEU A 511 17.99 13.34 6.31
N PRO A 512 18.26 12.19 5.66
CA PRO A 512 19.44 12.05 4.81
C PRO A 512 19.47 13.14 3.71
N GLU A 513 20.66 13.51 3.26
CA GLU A 513 20.81 14.48 2.17
C GLU A 513 20.10 13.97 0.89
N GLY A 514 19.40 14.88 0.19
CA GLY A 514 18.52 14.54 -0.93
C GLY A 514 17.14 13.96 -0.56
N PHE A 515 16.81 13.70 0.72
CA PHE A 515 15.50 13.16 1.12
C PHE A 515 14.52 14.23 1.61
N TYR A 516 13.31 14.22 1.05
CA TYR A 516 12.22 15.15 1.35
C TYR A 516 10.95 14.38 1.74
N VAL A 517 10.22 14.85 2.76
CA VAL A 517 8.92 14.29 3.17
C VAL A 517 7.80 15.13 2.58
N ALA A 518 6.95 14.49 1.77
CA ALA A 518 5.82 15.13 1.11
C ALA A 518 4.67 15.45 2.10
N PRO A 519 3.91 16.54 1.87
CA PRO A 519 2.69 16.85 2.63
C PRO A 519 1.68 15.70 2.61
N ARG A 520 0.87 15.55 3.67
CA ARG A 520 -0.16 14.48 3.76
C ARG A 520 -1.26 14.60 2.71
N ASP A 521 -1.44 15.80 2.18
CA ASP A 521 -2.39 16.23 1.16
C ASP A 521 -1.74 16.35 -0.23
N VAL A 522 -0.49 15.89 -0.42
CA VAL A 522 0.15 15.84 -1.74
C VAL A 522 -0.69 15.01 -2.71
N TYR A 523 -0.99 15.57 -3.87
CA TYR A 523 -1.80 14.89 -4.86
C TYR A 523 -0.94 13.91 -5.68
N MET A 524 -0.98 12.64 -5.28
CA MET A 524 -0.12 11.57 -5.85
C MET A 524 -0.08 11.49 -7.39
N PRO A 525 -1.15 11.74 -8.17
CA PRO A 525 -1.06 11.78 -9.63
C PRO A 525 -0.12 12.88 -10.16
N ASP A 526 -0.07 14.05 -9.51
CA ASP A 526 0.86 15.14 -9.91
C ASP A 526 2.31 14.75 -9.59
N LEU A 527 2.53 14.19 -8.40
CA LEU A 527 3.85 13.70 -8.00
C LEU A 527 4.33 12.57 -8.93
N THR A 528 3.43 11.66 -9.31
CA THR A 528 3.73 10.56 -10.24
C THR A 528 3.94 11.07 -11.67
N ALA A 529 3.29 12.18 -12.08
CA ALA A 529 3.59 12.85 -13.34
C ALA A 529 5.03 13.40 -13.38
N VAL A 530 5.47 14.11 -12.33
CA VAL A 530 6.84 14.68 -12.28
C VAL A 530 7.93 13.68 -11.94
N GLY A 531 7.63 12.59 -11.23
CA GLY A 531 8.60 11.58 -10.78
C GLY A 531 9.27 10.82 -11.93
N ASP A 532 10.53 10.41 -11.72
CA ASP A 532 11.33 9.67 -12.69
C ASP A 532 11.31 8.15 -12.43
N VAL A 533 11.24 7.74 -11.16
CA VAL A 533 11.00 6.35 -10.73
C VAL A 533 10.11 6.36 -9.47
N LEU A 534 9.24 5.36 -9.31
CA LEU A 534 8.52 5.11 -8.06
C LEU A 534 8.98 3.79 -7.43
N LEU A 535 9.32 3.82 -6.13
CA LEU A 535 9.61 2.68 -5.28
C LEU A 535 8.45 2.44 -4.31
N GLY A 536 7.88 1.24 -4.27
CA GLY A 536 6.72 0.96 -3.43
C GLY A 536 6.20 -0.48 -3.43
N LYS A 537 4.92 -0.65 -3.08
CA LYS A 537 4.19 -1.93 -3.08
C LYS A 537 3.11 -1.98 -4.15
N LEU A 538 2.85 -3.14 -4.73
CA LEU A 538 1.88 -3.31 -5.83
C LEU A 538 0.42 -3.23 -5.36
N GLY A 539 -0.06 -2.01 -5.11
CA GLY A 539 -1.49 -1.70 -5.00
C GLY A 539 -2.03 -1.18 -6.33
N TYR A 540 -3.26 -1.58 -6.71
CA TYR A 540 -3.86 -1.21 -8.00
C TYR A 540 -3.78 0.29 -8.31
N GLY A 541 -4.10 1.16 -7.34
CA GLY A 541 -4.09 2.61 -7.55
C GLY A 541 -2.71 3.18 -7.88
N THR A 542 -1.64 2.70 -7.21
CA THR A 542 -0.26 3.12 -7.53
C THR A 542 0.19 2.54 -8.87
N VAL A 543 -0.18 1.29 -9.17
CA VAL A 543 0.12 0.66 -10.47
C VAL A 543 -0.58 1.38 -11.61
N SER A 544 -1.85 1.77 -11.46
CA SER A 544 -2.57 2.50 -12.52
C SER A 544 -2.06 3.94 -12.66
N GLU A 545 -1.77 4.65 -11.58
CA GLU A 545 -1.16 5.99 -11.62
C GLU A 545 0.25 5.95 -12.27
N CYS A 546 1.08 4.93 -11.98
CA CYS A 546 2.36 4.70 -12.67
C CYS A 546 2.21 4.39 -14.17
N VAL A 547 1.32 3.46 -14.54
CA VAL A 547 1.11 3.08 -15.95
C VAL A 547 0.58 4.26 -16.77
N ASP A 548 -0.37 5.06 -16.26
CA ASP A 548 -0.83 6.21 -17.03
C ASP A 548 0.24 7.30 -17.18
N ALA A 549 0.97 7.61 -16.11
CA ALA A 549 2.05 8.60 -16.12
C ALA A 549 3.35 8.09 -16.80
N CYS A 550 3.35 6.86 -17.32
CA CYS A 550 4.49 6.12 -17.86
C CYS A 550 5.71 6.09 -16.91
N THR A 551 5.48 6.04 -15.60
CA THR A 551 6.52 6.11 -14.56
C THR A 551 7.03 4.71 -14.25
N PRO A 552 8.34 4.43 -14.39
CA PRO A 552 8.96 3.19 -13.93
C PRO A 552 8.64 2.89 -12.46
N PHE A 553 8.40 1.62 -12.16
CA PHE A 553 7.97 1.14 -10.85
C PHE A 553 8.89 0.03 -10.35
N VAL A 554 9.76 0.38 -9.40
CA VAL A 554 10.51 -0.59 -8.58
C VAL A 554 9.59 -1.08 -7.46
N TYR A 555 9.26 -2.38 -7.45
CA TYR A 555 8.31 -2.93 -6.49
C TYR A 555 8.92 -3.98 -5.57
N VAL A 556 8.56 -3.92 -4.28
CA VAL A 556 8.94 -4.96 -3.31
C VAL A 556 7.93 -6.11 -3.36
N SER A 557 8.44 -7.32 -3.58
CA SER A 557 7.67 -8.56 -3.72
C SER A 557 6.87 -8.94 -2.46
N ARG A 558 5.59 -9.33 -2.62
CA ARG A 558 4.71 -9.76 -1.51
C ARG A 558 4.00 -11.08 -1.85
N PRO A 559 4.61 -12.26 -1.57
CA PRO A 559 4.14 -13.55 -2.08
C PRO A 559 2.77 -14.00 -1.55
N LEU A 560 2.27 -13.40 -0.46
CA LEU A 560 0.96 -13.70 0.13
C LEU A 560 -0.21 -12.88 -0.46
N PHE A 561 0.02 -12.08 -1.49
CA PHE A 561 -1.00 -11.27 -2.17
C PHE A 561 -1.25 -11.84 -3.58
N ILE A 562 -2.33 -12.62 -3.75
CA ILE A 562 -2.62 -13.29 -5.03
C ILE A 562 -2.87 -12.28 -6.17
N GLU A 563 -3.49 -11.14 -5.85
CA GLU A 563 -3.77 -10.04 -6.78
C GLU A 563 -2.49 -9.39 -7.33
N GLU A 564 -1.36 -9.50 -6.61
CA GLU A 564 -0.08 -8.96 -7.06
C GLU A 564 0.37 -9.60 -8.38
N HIS A 565 0.11 -10.89 -8.59
CA HIS A 565 0.45 -11.58 -9.83
C HIS A 565 -0.24 -10.95 -11.05
N GLY A 566 -1.50 -10.53 -10.92
CA GLY A 566 -2.22 -9.80 -11.97
C GLY A 566 -1.63 -8.41 -12.23
N LEU A 567 -1.16 -7.72 -11.19
CA LEU A 567 -0.52 -6.40 -11.30
C LEU A 567 0.89 -6.48 -11.90
N ARG A 568 1.68 -7.52 -11.58
CA ARG A 568 2.99 -7.77 -12.21
C ARG A 568 2.84 -7.96 -13.72
N LEU A 569 1.87 -8.77 -14.16
CA LEU A 569 1.60 -8.96 -15.59
C LEU A 569 1.26 -7.65 -16.33
N LEU A 570 0.54 -6.72 -15.68
CA LEU A 570 0.28 -5.40 -16.25
C LEU A 570 1.58 -4.57 -16.34
N LEU A 571 2.40 -4.54 -15.29
CA LEU A 571 3.67 -3.81 -15.31
C LEU A 571 4.70 -4.40 -16.28
N ASP A 572 4.67 -5.72 -16.50
CA ASP A 572 5.50 -6.43 -17.49
C ASP A 572 5.03 -6.10 -18.93
N GLN A 573 3.72 -6.05 -19.17
CA GLN A 573 3.12 -5.71 -20.48
C GLN A 573 3.34 -4.24 -20.86
N GLU A 574 3.21 -3.33 -19.90
CA GLU A 574 3.42 -1.88 -20.07
C GLU A 574 4.91 -1.48 -19.95
N GLY A 575 5.81 -2.45 -19.73
CA GLY A 575 7.27 -2.27 -19.71
C GLY A 575 7.85 -1.54 -18.49
N VAL A 576 7.03 -1.10 -17.53
CA VAL A 576 7.44 -0.20 -16.44
C VAL A 576 7.93 -0.89 -15.15
N GLY A 577 7.70 -2.19 -14.96
CA GLY A 577 8.01 -2.87 -13.68
C GLY A 577 9.45 -3.38 -13.53
N VAL A 578 10.04 -3.25 -12.34
CA VAL A 578 11.27 -3.93 -11.87
C VAL A 578 11.04 -4.49 -10.46
N GLU A 579 11.44 -5.74 -10.19
CA GLU A 579 11.25 -6.39 -8.88
C GLU A 579 12.48 -6.15 -7.97
N LEU A 580 12.28 -5.49 -6.83
CA LEU A 580 13.29 -5.34 -5.78
C LEU A 580 13.09 -6.42 -4.72
N SER A 581 14.16 -7.15 -4.39
CA SER A 581 14.11 -8.16 -3.33
C SER A 581 13.85 -7.50 -1.97
N ARG A 582 13.11 -8.18 -1.08
CA ARG A 582 12.89 -7.67 0.29
C ARG A 582 14.21 -7.44 1.02
N GLN A 583 15.19 -8.33 0.83
CA GLN A 583 16.53 -8.22 1.41
C GLN A 583 17.28 -6.97 0.93
N SER A 584 17.26 -6.67 -0.38
CA SER A 584 17.87 -5.47 -0.95
C SER A 584 17.18 -4.20 -0.45
N TYR A 585 15.84 -4.22 -0.40
CA TYR A 585 15.05 -3.14 0.17
C TYR A 585 15.39 -2.86 1.65
N GLU A 586 15.43 -3.91 2.48
CA GLU A 586 15.75 -3.85 3.91
C GLU A 586 17.23 -3.49 4.19
N ALA A 587 18.15 -3.86 3.30
CA ALA A 587 19.56 -3.48 3.38
C ALA A 587 19.85 -2.03 2.95
N GLY A 588 18.89 -1.37 2.27
CA GLY A 588 19.09 -0.05 1.66
C GLY A 588 19.83 -0.07 0.32
N ASP A 589 19.90 -1.22 -0.35
CA ASP A 589 20.39 -1.34 -1.73
C ASP A 589 19.20 -1.17 -2.69
N TRP A 590 18.97 0.08 -3.10
CA TRP A 590 17.87 0.45 -4.01
C TRP A 590 18.41 0.99 -5.35
N ALA A 591 19.61 1.57 -5.34
CA ALA A 591 20.27 2.24 -6.47
C ALA A 591 20.32 1.38 -7.74
N SER A 592 20.63 0.09 -7.59
CA SER A 592 20.68 -0.90 -8.66
C SER A 592 19.34 -1.00 -9.41
N ALA A 593 18.26 -1.34 -8.70
CA ALA A 593 16.91 -1.47 -9.26
C ALA A 593 16.31 -0.13 -9.74
N VAL A 594 16.63 0.98 -9.08
CA VAL A 594 16.22 2.34 -9.52
C VAL A 594 16.87 2.71 -10.85
N THR A 595 18.15 2.36 -11.03
CA THR A 595 18.88 2.57 -12.30
C THR A 595 18.31 1.69 -13.42
N GLU A 596 18.03 0.41 -13.13
CA GLU A 596 17.37 -0.50 -14.08
C GLU A 596 16.00 0.03 -14.50
N ALA A 597 15.17 0.44 -13.54
CA ALA A 597 13.82 0.94 -13.80
C ALA A 597 13.84 2.22 -14.66
N LEU A 598 14.74 3.17 -14.35
CA LEU A 598 14.91 4.35 -15.19
C LEU A 598 15.32 3.94 -16.61
N ALA A 599 16.35 3.11 -16.77
CA ALA A 599 16.82 2.65 -18.09
C ALA A 599 15.73 1.94 -18.90
N LYS A 600 14.83 1.20 -18.23
CA LYS A 600 13.75 0.42 -18.86
C LYS A 600 12.59 1.30 -19.37
N GLY A 601 12.25 2.39 -18.68
CA GLY A 601 11.07 3.21 -19.01
C GLY A 601 11.32 4.67 -19.41
N LYS A 602 12.58 5.14 -19.41
CA LYS A 602 12.97 6.53 -19.71
C LYS A 602 12.30 7.09 -20.96
N ASP A 603 12.48 6.44 -22.11
CA ASP A 603 12.04 6.97 -23.40
C ASP A 603 10.51 7.14 -23.46
N THR A 604 9.77 6.19 -22.88
CA THR A 604 8.30 6.25 -22.74
C THR A 604 7.87 7.37 -21.78
N LYS A 605 8.61 7.58 -20.69
CA LYS A 605 8.36 8.66 -19.72
C LYS A 605 8.64 10.05 -20.30
N GLU A 606 9.76 10.21 -21.00
CA GLU A 606 10.15 11.46 -21.67
C GLU A 606 9.17 11.78 -22.80
N LYS A 607 8.74 10.78 -23.58
CA LYS A 607 7.65 10.95 -24.55
C LYS A 607 6.34 11.38 -23.87
N LYS A 608 5.87 10.69 -22.82
CA LYS A 608 4.63 11.06 -22.11
C LYS A 608 4.69 12.49 -21.57
N ARG A 609 5.82 12.92 -21.01
CA ARG A 609 6.03 14.32 -20.58
C ARG A 609 5.92 15.31 -21.74
N SER A 610 6.59 15.00 -22.86
CA SER A 610 6.55 15.84 -24.08
C SER A 610 5.15 15.92 -24.69
N ASP A 611 4.47 14.79 -24.89
CA ASP A 611 3.12 14.74 -25.47
C ASP A 611 2.14 15.57 -24.61
N MET A 612 2.10 15.33 -23.28
CA MET A 612 1.18 16.03 -22.38
C MET A 612 1.50 17.52 -22.22
N GLY A 613 2.79 17.90 -22.17
CA GLY A 613 3.22 19.30 -22.09
C GLY A 613 2.93 20.09 -23.38
N ASN A 614 2.86 19.42 -24.53
CA ASN A 614 2.40 19.97 -25.81
C ASN A 614 0.89 19.81 -26.03
N GLU A 615 0.13 19.49 -24.98
CA GLU A 615 -1.34 19.30 -24.99
C GLU A 615 -1.85 18.16 -25.90
N ILE A 616 -0.98 17.20 -26.25
CA ILE A 616 -1.32 16.05 -27.09
C ILE A 616 -1.97 14.95 -26.24
N GLY A 617 -3.19 14.57 -26.59
CA GLY A 617 -3.88 13.41 -26.03
C GLY A 617 -4.45 13.57 -24.60
N LEU A 618 -4.50 14.81 -24.09
CA LEU A 618 -4.93 15.14 -22.72
C LEU A 618 -6.25 14.49 -22.27
N ASP A 619 -7.20 14.33 -23.19
CA ASP A 619 -8.56 13.86 -22.89
C ASP A 619 -8.73 12.33 -22.97
N LYS A 620 -7.74 11.58 -23.46
CA LYS A 620 -7.88 10.13 -23.76
C LYS A 620 -8.49 9.32 -22.61
N ARG A 621 -7.99 9.49 -21.38
CA ARG A 621 -8.52 8.76 -20.20
C ARG A 621 -9.90 9.23 -19.76
N GLU A 622 -10.24 10.49 -20.02
CA GLU A 622 -11.60 10.95 -19.77
C GLU A 622 -12.58 10.45 -20.83
N GLU A 623 -12.17 10.30 -22.08
CA GLU A 623 -12.98 9.69 -23.14
C GLU A 623 -13.23 8.21 -22.86
N GLU A 624 -12.16 7.44 -22.60
CA GLU A 624 -12.22 6.05 -22.15
C GLU A 624 -13.13 5.88 -20.90
N GLY A 625 -12.96 6.77 -19.90
CA GLY A 625 -13.77 6.76 -18.68
C GLY A 625 -15.25 7.12 -18.91
N ARG A 626 -15.53 8.10 -19.77
CA ARG A 626 -16.88 8.53 -20.18
C ARG A 626 -17.60 7.45 -20.98
N ASP A 627 -16.91 6.75 -21.87
CA ASP A 627 -17.46 5.65 -22.68
C ASP A 627 -17.87 4.46 -21.82
N LEU A 628 -17.00 4.04 -20.88
CA LEU A 628 -17.34 3.01 -19.89
C LEU A 628 -18.52 3.45 -19.01
N ALA A 629 -18.55 4.70 -18.56
CA ALA A 629 -19.64 5.24 -17.75
C ALA A 629 -20.97 5.26 -18.53
N GLY A 630 -20.95 5.67 -19.80
CA GLY A 630 -22.08 5.58 -20.72
C GLY A 630 -22.60 4.15 -20.82
N THR A 631 -21.72 3.23 -21.23
CA THR A 631 -21.99 1.79 -21.37
C THR A 631 -22.62 1.18 -20.11
N VAL A 632 -22.09 1.48 -18.92
CA VAL A 632 -22.63 0.98 -17.63
C VAL A 632 -24.01 1.56 -17.33
N THR A 633 -24.23 2.87 -17.53
CA THR A 633 -25.57 3.46 -17.30
C THR A 633 -26.60 2.99 -18.33
N GLU A 634 -26.20 2.76 -19.58
CA GLU A 634 -27.08 2.24 -20.62
C GLU A 634 -27.42 0.76 -20.40
N TRP A 635 -26.48 -0.07 -19.92
CA TRP A 635 -26.76 -1.44 -19.47
C TRP A 635 -27.79 -1.46 -18.33
N VAL A 636 -27.69 -0.55 -17.35
CA VAL A 636 -28.71 -0.42 -16.28
C VAL A 636 -30.07 -0.02 -16.86
N ARG A 637 -30.15 0.98 -17.75
CA ARG A 637 -31.41 1.36 -18.41
C ARG A 637 -32.01 0.20 -19.22
N ALA A 638 -31.18 -0.56 -19.92
CA ALA A 638 -31.61 -1.73 -20.69
C ALA A 638 -32.19 -2.84 -19.81
N TRP A 639 -31.62 -3.08 -18.61
CA TRP A 639 -32.16 -4.05 -17.65
C TRP A 639 -33.58 -3.71 -17.20
N TRP A 640 -33.88 -2.43 -16.99
CA TRP A 640 -35.22 -1.97 -16.62
C TRP A 640 -36.21 -2.04 -17.79
N LYS A 641 -35.84 -1.51 -18.96
CA LYS A 641 -36.67 -1.58 -20.18
C LYS A 641 -37.00 -3.01 -20.61
N ALA A 642 -36.06 -3.95 -20.48
CA ALA A 642 -36.26 -5.36 -20.84
C ALA A 642 -37.25 -6.13 -19.92
N GLY A 643 -37.86 -5.47 -18.95
CA GLY A 643 -38.89 -6.05 -18.09
C GLY A 643 -40.10 -5.15 -17.86
N GLU A 644 -40.30 -4.14 -18.69
CA GLU A 644 -41.61 -3.50 -18.86
C GLU A 644 -42.49 -4.41 -19.74
N PRO A 645 -43.80 -4.55 -19.46
CA PRO A 645 -44.70 -5.23 -20.38
C PRO A 645 -44.81 -4.42 -21.68
N VAL A 646 -44.76 -5.10 -22.83
CA VAL A 646 -45.04 -4.45 -24.12
C VAL A 646 -46.53 -4.09 -24.14
N ASN A 647 -46.84 -2.79 -23.99
CA ASN A 647 -48.19 -2.28 -24.14
C ASN A 647 -48.59 -2.34 -25.62
N ASP A 648 -49.28 -3.41 -25.99
CA ASP A 648 -49.71 -3.72 -27.36
C ASP A 648 -50.94 -2.86 -27.74
N THR A 649 -50.72 -1.55 -27.83
CA THR A 649 -51.76 -0.51 -28.03
C THR A 649 -51.42 0.49 -29.14
N THR A 650 -50.80 0.00 -30.22
CA THR A 650 -50.85 0.65 -31.55
C THR A 650 -50.90 -0.41 -32.65
N LEU A 651 -52.12 -0.68 -33.12
CA LEU A 651 -52.46 -1.37 -34.38
C LEU A 651 -53.47 -0.51 -35.13
#